data_AF-G2Z7R4-F1
#
_entry.id   AF-G2Z7R4-F1
#
_cell.length_a   1.000
_cell.length_b   1.000
_cell.length_c   1.000
_cell.angle_alpha   90.00
_cell.angle_beta   90.00
_cell.angle_gamma   90.00
#
_symmetry.space_group_name_H-M   'P 1'
#
loop_
_entity.id
_entity.type
_entity.pdbx_description
1 polymer ?
#
loop_
_entity_poly.entity_id
_entity_poly.type
_entity_poly.pdbx_seq_one_letter_code
_entity_poly.pdbx_strand_id
1 'polypeptide(L)'
;MKKHLKYIDGTSDKFWQIEAQGIQFTVTYGKNGTSGTSQTKTFSTEAECLKMAEKLVAEKIKKGYSESGEVIVDSSSKAGKAKTAIQEITAEYDQLIKEKRMEALLPFLQEKVKGNVTEFKKHLKKCKKYWCDYADLTNEPEFKKKASYNWGRRGDEIQTKIINLTAMAVVDKTEINAFDGIASYLEAMTTDAIIKELIFWAKPNWIAEYLLNLVKRNEWASISYYTLRYLEQEKLIAFHAELYAISLAQYNEYQVKDSAQNFIKKLALDALALQRDVPLLFEYETAINNVYFRTNNDQPYNQFKLWHVALLQFVNDGNLKRATIIENSLLIQTKEWNNGIKTFFKKVVEEIKPTTEELIANQNVIFTFLQNAYAPIITFGVDLCKTIFEDKKFKINDFLEWLEPMFYREDAKGSIKKLLPILEKISKTNTKTSTRIAHLVSNVFVISDLTLQERALKTLLKTANKKDKTIKEKLLEYVGQMQGSVKLQLGDFLGNEADENAVFEVEKYHYQPEKVNKLVSEVHLPTDWNEILFQFGKFITNEGILDAEILMHSLVLQRHLFPADYQKQLEPYEKQLHKTYFSCAAKDFVKGYLTQKIMHLDKKADTKFKSYNTVKTMYFYISILECIDEKIQSKRALPLLSFPTHEPHWVAPKTILERLIAYQNANETIDFNDLTLAISRMPLEQVEDAIPLLSQLETEMKNLFEFCFGMHKEIKIPKEGILNTLFQKAGGETLQSKYTALWAVAAQTFYPNETFEAFEKTTIAGVAFAGKPFQNPINFVEKHNEWVDYRTKEKMRHSWMELAVELPGYKKIPNHLLYSLDCYFVGKNSWYHHLYGGDSVYYWNDLMPQNKEPLALKLLLAACVNTSSGSDILTAFLHLANRTDFVFSNYCSTVFACCFFMDKKDVRLLASEVMYQKIENQTLPMEQLYLVFAYLISNNYGVFGRFSDAVLSIKDSSPLHNQALFLLLDGVLSNWTLVEKLPTNFKKFMENYYDLATKLNQKPSDKAKQFLMPFQENTSLKKLVQALTK
;
A
#
# COMPACT_ATOMS: atom_id res chain seq x y z
N MET A 1 -43.87 -43.76 30.03
CA MET A 1 -44.87 -43.20 29.08
C MET A 1 -44.62 -43.79 27.70
N LYS A 2 -45.65 -44.29 27.00
CA LYS A 2 -45.52 -44.73 25.59
C LYS A 2 -46.66 -44.14 24.76
N LYS A 3 -46.35 -43.44 23.67
CA LYS A 3 -47.34 -42.91 22.72
C LYS A 3 -46.92 -43.16 21.29
N HIS A 4 -47.87 -43.62 20.47
CA HIS A 4 -47.72 -43.81 19.04
C HIS A 4 -48.77 -42.97 18.34
N LEU A 5 -48.34 -42.08 17.46
CA LEU A 5 -49.19 -41.15 16.72
C LEU A 5 -48.94 -41.32 15.22
N LYS A 6 -50.00 -41.17 14.44
CA LYS A 6 -49.99 -41.22 12.97
C LYS A 6 -50.41 -39.87 12.39
N TYR A 7 -49.89 -39.56 11.22
CA TYR A 7 -50.28 -38.41 10.42
C TYR A 7 -50.54 -38.90 9.00
N ILE A 8 -51.82 -38.93 8.63
CA ILE A 8 -52.27 -39.39 7.32
C ILE A 8 -53.02 -38.23 6.66
N ASP A 9 -52.38 -37.55 5.71
CA ASP A 9 -53.03 -36.63 4.76
C ASP A 9 -52.93 -37.22 3.36
N GLY A 10 -53.75 -36.75 2.41
CA GLY A 10 -53.85 -37.35 1.05
C GLY A 10 -52.54 -37.52 0.27
N THR A 11 -51.40 -37.01 0.76
CA THR A 11 -50.06 -37.19 0.18
C THR A 11 -48.99 -37.74 1.16
N SER A 12 -49.28 -37.83 2.47
CA SER A 12 -48.33 -38.24 3.51
C SER A 12 -48.93 -39.30 4.42
N ASP A 13 -48.17 -40.37 4.66
CA ASP A 13 -48.58 -41.49 5.54
C ASP A 13 -47.44 -41.85 6.52
N LYS A 14 -47.41 -41.19 7.68
CA LYS A 14 -46.26 -41.19 8.61
C LYS A 14 -46.66 -41.60 10.03
N PHE A 15 -45.72 -42.18 10.77
CA PHE A 15 -45.83 -42.37 12.22
C PHE A 15 -44.73 -41.65 12.99
N TRP A 16 -45.05 -41.37 14.24
CA TRP A 16 -44.13 -40.86 15.24
C TRP A 16 -44.50 -41.50 16.58
N GLN A 17 -43.54 -42.08 17.28
CA GLN A 17 -43.75 -42.68 18.58
C GLN A 17 -42.67 -42.24 19.57
N ILE A 18 -43.03 -42.24 20.84
CA ILE A 18 -42.12 -41.96 21.95
C ILE A 18 -42.34 -42.96 23.07
N GLU A 19 -41.25 -43.46 23.63
CA GLU A 19 -41.22 -44.34 24.79
C GLU A 19 -40.25 -43.76 25.81
N ALA A 20 -40.78 -43.26 26.93
CA ALA A 20 -40.03 -42.74 28.07
C ALA A 20 -40.04 -43.75 29.21
N GLN A 21 -38.84 -44.11 29.69
CA GLN A 21 -38.60 -45.05 30.78
C GLN A 21 -37.48 -44.52 31.69
N GLY A 22 -37.80 -44.24 32.95
CA GLY A 22 -36.87 -43.64 33.91
C GLY A 22 -36.38 -42.26 33.44
N ILE A 23 -35.06 -42.10 33.35
CA ILE A 23 -34.43 -40.81 33.00
C ILE A 23 -34.21 -40.61 31.49
N GLN A 24 -34.69 -41.51 30.62
CA GLN A 24 -34.49 -41.40 29.18
C GLN A 24 -35.77 -41.66 28.39
N PHE A 25 -35.87 -41.03 27.22
CA PHE A 25 -36.89 -41.38 26.25
C PHE A 25 -36.27 -41.65 24.88
N THR A 26 -36.91 -42.54 24.13
CA THR A 26 -36.60 -42.84 22.73
C THR A 26 -37.75 -42.40 21.85
N VAL A 27 -37.45 -41.61 20.81
CA VAL A 27 -38.40 -41.20 19.77
C VAL A 27 -38.10 -41.96 18.50
N THR A 28 -39.10 -42.61 17.91
CA THR A 28 -39.00 -43.28 16.60
C THR A 28 -39.98 -42.66 15.61
N TYR A 29 -39.56 -42.37 14.39
CA TYR A 29 -40.45 -41.83 13.36
C TYR A 29 -40.13 -42.38 11.97
N GLY A 30 -41.12 -42.43 11.10
CA GLY A 30 -40.98 -42.99 9.75
C GLY A 30 -42.28 -42.99 8.95
N LYS A 31 -42.26 -43.65 7.79
CA LYS A 31 -43.48 -43.93 7.02
C LYS A 31 -44.23 -45.10 7.66
N ASN A 32 -45.56 -45.06 7.73
CA ASN A 32 -46.34 -46.18 8.28
C ASN A 32 -45.96 -47.51 7.59
N GLY A 33 -45.74 -48.56 8.37
CA GLY A 33 -45.30 -49.88 7.89
C GLY A 33 -43.78 -50.08 7.74
N THR A 34 -42.95 -49.09 8.09
CA THR A 34 -41.47 -49.22 8.12
C THR A 34 -40.94 -49.27 9.55
N SER A 35 -39.71 -49.77 9.76
CA SER A 35 -39.07 -49.82 11.09
C SER A 35 -38.75 -48.43 11.67
N GLY A 36 -38.76 -47.37 10.84
CA GLY A 36 -38.48 -45.99 11.25
C GLY A 36 -37.04 -45.72 11.70
N THR A 37 -36.74 -44.46 12.01
CA THR A 37 -35.47 -44.02 12.61
C THR A 37 -35.69 -43.66 14.07
N SER A 38 -34.82 -44.14 14.97
CA SER A 38 -34.92 -43.91 16.42
C SER A 38 -33.82 -42.98 16.95
N GLN A 39 -34.15 -42.11 17.90
CA GLN A 39 -33.22 -41.27 18.64
C GLN A 39 -33.54 -41.32 20.14
N THR A 40 -32.52 -41.58 20.97
CA THR A 40 -32.66 -41.64 22.43
C THR A 40 -32.04 -40.41 23.08
N LYS A 41 -32.71 -39.86 24.10
CA LYS A 41 -32.24 -38.72 24.89
C LYS A 41 -32.40 -39.00 26.39
N THR A 42 -31.33 -38.73 27.13
CA THR A 42 -31.24 -38.97 28.58
C THR A 42 -31.23 -37.63 29.33
N PHE A 43 -31.82 -37.61 30.53
CA PHE A 43 -32.03 -36.44 31.38
C PHE A 43 -31.52 -36.70 32.80
N SER A 44 -31.42 -35.64 33.60
CA SER A 44 -30.92 -35.71 34.98
C SER A 44 -31.94 -36.33 35.94
N THR A 45 -33.24 -36.20 35.65
CA THR A 45 -34.33 -36.73 36.49
C THR A 45 -35.47 -37.30 35.64
N GLU A 46 -36.21 -38.25 36.19
CA GLU A 46 -37.39 -38.84 35.54
C GLU A 46 -38.50 -37.80 35.31
N ALA A 47 -38.66 -36.85 36.24
CA ALA A 47 -39.65 -35.77 36.11
C ALA A 47 -39.37 -34.83 34.93
N GLU A 48 -38.11 -34.47 34.70
CA GLU A 48 -37.71 -33.67 33.53
C GLU A 48 -37.89 -34.45 32.21
N CYS A 49 -37.57 -35.74 32.23
CA CYS A 49 -37.75 -36.63 31.08
C CYS A 49 -39.23 -36.72 30.67
N LEU A 50 -40.12 -36.98 31.63
CA LEU A 50 -41.57 -37.03 31.41
C LEU A 50 -42.13 -35.70 30.91
N LYS A 51 -41.77 -34.58 31.55
CA LYS A 51 -42.26 -33.25 31.16
C LYS A 51 -41.86 -32.89 29.71
N MET A 52 -40.64 -33.25 29.31
CA MET A 52 -40.20 -33.04 27.93
C MET A 52 -40.86 -34.01 26.94
N ALA A 53 -41.06 -35.27 27.33
CA ALA A 53 -41.78 -36.25 26.51
C ALA A 53 -43.23 -35.83 26.25
N GLU A 54 -43.94 -35.37 27.28
CA GLU A 54 -45.31 -34.86 27.17
C GLU A 54 -45.40 -33.60 26.30
N LYS A 55 -44.43 -32.68 26.45
CA LYS A 55 -44.32 -31.50 25.58
C LYS A 55 -44.19 -31.90 24.11
N LEU A 56 -43.35 -32.88 23.79
CA LEU A 56 -43.18 -33.36 22.41
C LEU A 56 -44.45 -34.02 21.86
N VAL A 57 -45.17 -34.77 22.68
CA VAL A 57 -46.48 -35.34 22.29
C VAL A 57 -47.49 -34.23 21.99
N ALA A 58 -47.61 -33.23 22.86
CA ALA A 58 -48.52 -32.10 22.67
C ALA A 58 -48.19 -31.29 21.40
N GLU A 59 -46.90 -31.07 21.11
CA GLU A 59 -46.46 -30.42 19.88
C GLU A 59 -46.81 -31.22 18.62
N LYS A 60 -46.75 -32.56 18.68
CA LYS A 60 -47.13 -33.43 17.55
C LYS A 60 -48.63 -33.46 17.34
N ILE A 61 -49.42 -33.54 18.41
CA ILE A 61 -50.88 -33.43 18.35
C ILE A 61 -51.30 -32.10 17.73
N LYS A 62 -50.68 -30.98 18.14
CA LYS A 62 -50.93 -29.65 17.55
C LYS A 62 -50.56 -29.57 16.05
N LYS A 63 -49.65 -30.42 15.58
CA LYS A 63 -49.26 -30.54 14.16
C LYS A 63 -50.17 -31.48 13.36
N GLY A 64 -51.27 -31.96 13.96
CA GLY A 64 -52.26 -32.82 13.30
C GLY A 64 -51.98 -34.32 13.40
N TYR A 65 -51.01 -34.75 14.21
CA TYR A 65 -50.80 -36.18 14.48
C TYR A 65 -51.85 -36.67 15.49
N SER A 66 -52.47 -37.82 15.22
CA SER A 66 -53.49 -38.42 16.09
C SER A 66 -53.26 -39.92 16.23
N GLU A 67 -53.90 -40.57 17.20
CA GLU A 67 -53.81 -42.03 17.35
C GLU A 67 -54.49 -42.80 16.22
N SER A 68 -55.57 -42.26 15.66
CA SER A 68 -56.27 -42.84 14.51
C SER A 68 -55.62 -42.52 13.16
N GLY A 69 -54.80 -41.47 13.08
CA GLY A 69 -54.18 -40.99 11.84
C GLY A 69 -55.03 -39.99 11.05
N GLU A 70 -56.29 -39.79 11.43
CA GLU A 70 -57.18 -38.80 10.85
C GLU A 70 -56.80 -37.39 11.32
N VAL A 71 -56.59 -36.47 10.37
CA VAL A 71 -56.28 -35.07 10.65
C VAL A 71 -57.58 -34.33 10.95
N ILE A 72 -57.90 -34.15 12.23
CA ILE A 72 -58.95 -33.22 12.65
C ILE A 72 -58.38 -31.81 12.56
N VAL A 73 -58.56 -31.17 11.40
CA VAL A 73 -58.22 -29.76 11.19
C VAL A 73 -59.32 -28.91 11.82
N ASP A 74 -59.06 -28.39 13.02
CA ASP A 74 -59.92 -27.39 13.62
C ASP A 74 -59.66 -26.04 12.92
N SER A 75 -60.58 -25.65 12.05
CA SER A 75 -60.55 -24.43 11.27
C SER A 75 -60.86 -23.22 12.16
N SER A 76 -59.83 -22.53 12.65
CA SER A 76 -59.98 -21.19 13.25
C SER A 76 -59.00 -20.17 12.62
N SER A 77 -59.38 -19.63 11.46
CA SER A 77 -59.41 -18.21 11.03
C SER A 77 -58.37 -17.14 11.46
N LYS A 78 -57.26 -17.45 12.14
CA LYS A 78 -56.20 -16.43 12.48
C LYS A 78 -54.99 -16.41 11.53
N ALA A 79 -54.53 -17.56 11.02
CA ALA A 79 -53.31 -17.62 10.20
C ALA A 79 -53.50 -17.16 8.73
N GLY A 80 -54.67 -17.43 8.13
CA GLY A 80 -55.00 -16.98 6.77
C GLY A 80 -55.21 -15.47 6.68
N LYS A 81 -55.91 -14.87 7.66
CA LYS A 81 -56.12 -13.41 7.73
C LYS A 81 -54.81 -12.64 7.92
N ALA A 82 -53.87 -13.15 8.72
CA ALA A 82 -52.57 -12.50 8.92
C ALA A 82 -51.71 -12.47 7.65
N LYS A 83 -51.77 -13.53 6.82
CA LYS A 83 -51.04 -13.60 5.54
C LYS A 83 -51.63 -12.68 4.47
N THR A 84 -52.96 -12.55 4.41
CA THR A 84 -53.64 -11.58 3.52
C THR A 84 -53.39 -10.15 3.97
N ALA A 85 -53.48 -9.88 5.28
CA ALA A 85 -53.21 -8.55 5.84
C ALA A 85 -51.78 -8.07 5.57
N ILE A 86 -50.75 -8.91 5.73
CA ILE A 86 -49.38 -8.48 5.43
C ILE A 86 -49.19 -8.21 3.93
N GLN A 87 -49.84 -8.96 3.05
CA GLN A 87 -49.77 -8.71 1.60
C GLN A 87 -50.39 -7.35 1.24
N GLU A 88 -51.55 -7.03 1.81
CA GLU A 88 -52.20 -5.72 1.66
C GLU A 88 -51.31 -4.58 2.19
N ILE A 89 -50.74 -4.74 3.38
CA ILE A 89 -49.81 -3.76 3.98
C ILE A 89 -48.59 -3.53 3.07
N THR A 90 -47.98 -4.59 2.55
CA THR A 90 -46.80 -4.46 1.67
C THR A 90 -47.13 -3.83 0.32
N ALA A 91 -48.31 -4.12 -0.24
CA ALA A 91 -48.76 -3.52 -1.50
C ALA A 91 -49.05 -2.02 -1.35
N GLU A 92 -49.70 -1.63 -0.26
CA GLU A 92 -49.97 -0.22 0.06
C GLU A 92 -48.66 0.55 0.29
N TYR A 93 -47.67 -0.05 0.96
CA TYR A 93 -46.35 0.55 1.12
C TYR A 93 -45.58 0.71 -0.21
N ASP A 94 -45.63 -0.29 -1.09
CA ASP A 94 -45.02 -0.20 -2.42
C ASP A 94 -45.66 0.93 -3.24
N GLN A 95 -46.97 1.12 -3.11
CA GLN A 95 -47.68 2.23 -3.75
C GLN A 95 -47.26 3.58 -3.17
N LEU A 96 -47.13 3.67 -1.84
CA LEU A 96 -46.65 4.88 -1.15
C LEU A 96 -45.25 5.30 -1.66
N ILE A 97 -44.32 4.34 -1.83
CA ILE A 97 -43.00 4.60 -2.41
C ILE A 97 -43.11 5.05 -3.87
N LYS A 98 -43.87 4.34 -4.71
CA LYS A 98 -44.00 4.67 -6.15
C LYS A 98 -44.60 6.06 -6.37
N GLU A 99 -45.61 6.43 -5.59
CA GLU A 99 -46.30 7.72 -5.66
C GLU A 99 -45.61 8.83 -4.86
N LYS A 100 -44.55 8.51 -4.12
CA LYS A 100 -43.73 9.48 -3.36
C LYS A 100 -44.53 10.25 -2.29
N ARG A 101 -45.56 9.62 -1.71
CA ARG A 101 -46.48 10.23 -0.74
C ARG A 101 -45.90 10.30 0.68
N MET A 102 -45.05 11.30 0.93
CA MET A 102 -44.42 11.53 2.24
C MET A 102 -45.42 11.78 3.38
N GLU A 103 -46.46 12.58 3.13
CA GLU A 103 -47.47 12.96 4.15
C GLU A 103 -48.29 11.75 4.64
N ALA A 104 -48.44 10.72 3.81
CA ALA A 104 -49.17 9.51 4.15
C ALA A 104 -48.35 8.50 4.97
N LEU A 105 -47.03 8.72 5.13
CA LEU A 105 -46.14 7.75 5.74
C LEU A 105 -46.46 7.48 7.22
N LEU A 106 -46.56 8.53 8.04
CA LEU A 106 -46.82 8.35 9.47
C LEU A 106 -48.20 7.72 9.73
N PRO A 107 -49.31 8.16 9.12
CA PRO A 107 -50.61 7.48 9.23
C PRO A 107 -50.53 6.00 8.83
N PHE A 108 -49.86 5.68 7.72
CA PHE A 108 -49.65 4.30 7.29
C PHE A 108 -48.92 3.46 8.35
N LEU A 109 -47.82 3.96 8.91
CA LEU A 109 -47.06 3.24 9.94
C LEU A 109 -47.89 3.02 11.22
N GLN A 110 -48.68 4.03 11.62
CA GLN A 110 -49.53 3.97 12.81
C GLN A 110 -50.67 2.97 12.69
N GLU A 111 -51.37 2.97 11.55
CA GLU A 111 -52.56 2.15 11.32
C GLU A 111 -52.25 0.73 10.90
N LYS A 112 -51.23 0.55 10.05
CA LYS A 112 -51.02 -0.69 9.29
C LYS A 112 -49.84 -1.52 9.81
N VAL A 113 -48.78 -0.89 10.31
CA VAL A 113 -47.53 -1.58 10.66
C VAL A 113 -47.41 -1.93 12.15
N LYS A 114 -48.07 -1.17 13.05
CA LYS A 114 -47.98 -1.29 14.53
C LYS A 114 -48.20 -2.71 15.11
N GLY A 115 -48.84 -3.63 14.37
CA GLY A 115 -49.06 -5.03 14.77
C GLY A 115 -48.33 -6.11 13.95
N ASN A 116 -47.60 -5.75 12.88
CA ASN A 116 -47.01 -6.70 11.92
C ASN A 116 -45.52 -6.41 11.62
N VAL A 117 -44.82 -5.79 12.58
CA VAL A 117 -43.47 -5.24 12.40
C VAL A 117 -42.46 -6.27 11.88
N THR A 118 -42.45 -7.49 12.43
CA THR A 118 -41.45 -8.51 12.09
C THR A 118 -41.52 -8.96 10.63
N GLU A 119 -42.72 -9.21 10.12
CA GLU A 119 -42.94 -9.60 8.73
C GLU A 119 -42.74 -8.41 7.79
N PHE A 120 -43.16 -7.21 8.18
CA PHE A 120 -43.00 -5.98 7.39
C PHE A 120 -41.53 -5.61 7.19
N LYS A 121 -40.66 -5.78 8.20
CA LYS A 121 -39.20 -5.57 8.09
C LYS A 121 -38.57 -6.33 6.92
N LYS A 122 -39.05 -7.54 6.63
CA LYS A 122 -38.53 -8.33 5.49
C LYS A 122 -38.85 -7.67 4.16
N HIS A 123 -40.05 -7.09 4.03
CA HIS A 123 -40.45 -6.34 2.84
C HIS A 123 -39.67 -5.03 2.72
N LEU A 124 -39.53 -4.28 3.82
CA LEU A 124 -38.72 -3.06 3.86
C LEU A 124 -37.29 -3.28 3.34
N LYS A 125 -36.63 -4.37 3.74
CA LYS A 125 -35.29 -4.73 3.24
C LYS A 125 -35.28 -5.03 1.74
N LYS A 126 -36.34 -5.62 1.18
CA LYS A 126 -36.50 -5.80 -0.27
C LYS A 126 -36.66 -4.46 -0.98
N CYS A 127 -37.49 -3.57 -0.44
CA CYS A 127 -37.66 -2.22 -0.99
C CYS A 127 -36.32 -1.46 -0.99
N LYS A 128 -35.56 -1.51 0.11
CA LYS A 128 -34.22 -0.93 0.19
C LYS A 128 -33.28 -1.49 -0.89
N LYS A 129 -33.21 -2.81 -1.03
CA LYS A 129 -32.37 -3.46 -2.05
C LYS A 129 -32.77 -3.09 -3.48
N TYR A 130 -34.06 -2.92 -3.74
CA TYR A 130 -34.54 -2.59 -5.07
C TYR A 130 -34.31 -1.12 -5.43
N TRP A 131 -34.70 -0.21 -4.52
CA TRP A 131 -34.71 1.24 -4.77
C TRP A 131 -33.38 1.92 -4.44
N CYS A 132 -32.73 1.54 -3.34
CA CYS A 132 -31.60 2.30 -2.78
C CYS A 132 -30.22 1.72 -3.13
N ASP A 133 -30.10 0.41 -3.39
CA ASP A 133 -28.81 -0.22 -3.69
C ASP A 133 -28.37 0.02 -5.14
N TYR A 134 -27.05 0.03 -5.36
CA TYR A 134 -26.45 0.13 -6.68
C TYR A 134 -26.68 -1.17 -7.47
N ALA A 135 -27.17 -1.07 -8.70
CA ALA A 135 -27.48 -2.19 -9.56
C ALA A 135 -27.06 -1.92 -11.02
N ASP A 136 -26.83 -2.99 -11.77
CA ASP A 136 -26.68 -2.92 -13.22
C ASP A 136 -28.06 -2.61 -13.85
N LEU A 137 -28.14 -1.46 -14.50
CA LEU A 137 -29.32 -0.91 -15.17
C LEU A 137 -29.28 -1.15 -16.68
N THR A 138 -28.38 -1.99 -17.20
CA THR A 138 -28.21 -2.23 -18.64
C THR A 138 -29.54 -2.46 -19.35
N ASN A 139 -30.41 -3.28 -18.74
CA ASN A 139 -31.73 -3.66 -19.28
C ASN A 139 -32.90 -2.84 -18.70
N GLU A 140 -32.65 -1.75 -17.98
CA GLU A 140 -33.67 -0.93 -17.32
C GLU A 140 -33.48 0.56 -17.68
N PRO A 141 -33.75 0.95 -18.95
CA PRO A 141 -33.47 2.30 -19.45
C PRO A 141 -34.24 3.41 -18.72
N GLU A 142 -35.40 3.10 -18.13
CA GLU A 142 -36.24 4.02 -17.37
C GLU A 142 -35.55 4.58 -16.11
N PHE A 143 -34.55 3.88 -15.57
CA PHE A 143 -33.77 4.32 -14.41
C PHE A 143 -32.42 4.95 -14.79
N LYS A 144 -32.05 4.98 -16.07
CA LYS A 144 -30.78 5.60 -16.52
C LYS A 144 -30.90 7.13 -16.52
N LYS A 145 -29.96 7.81 -15.86
CA LYS A 145 -29.82 9.27 -16.00
C LYS A 145 -29.08 9.58 -17.31
N LYS A 146 -29.43 10.70 -17.98
CA LYS A 146 -28.99 11.11 -19.34
C LYS A 146 -27.46 11.13 -19.61
N ALA A 147 -26.60 10.84 -18.65
CA ALA A 147 -25.14 10.84 -18.79
C ALA A 147 -24.39 9.74 -17.99
N SER A 148 -25.06 8.68 -17.49
CA SER A 148 -24.42 7.70 -16.60
C SER A 148 -24.15 6.33 -17.23
N TYR A 149 -23.04 5.73 -16.77
CA TYR A 149 -22.65 4.32 -16.88
C TYR A 149 -23.83 3.34 -16.67
N ASN A 150 -23.65 2.08 -17.11
CA ASN A 150 -24.64 1.01 -16.92
C ASN A 150 -24.99 0.70 -15.46
N TRP A 151 -24.38 1.32 -14.46
CA TRP A 151 -24.63 1.07 -13.05
C TRP A 151 -25.20 2.29 -12.33
N GLY A 152 -26.26 2.11 -11.52
CA GLY A 152 -26.95 3.18 -10.79
C GLY A 152 -27.96 2.69 -9.74
N ARG A 153 -28.69 3.62 -9.11
CA ARG A 153 -29.80 3.34 -8.18
C ARG A 153 -31.14 3.57 -8.89
N ARG A 154 -32.17 2.77 -8.61
CA ARG A 154 -33.52 2.92 -9.20
C ARG A 154 -34.33 4.04 -8.56
N GLY A 155 -34.17 4.22 -7.26
CA GLY A 155 -34.93 5.18 -6.46
C GLY A 155 -34.36 6.60 -6.53
N ASP A 156 -35.25 7.59 -6.47
CA ASP A 156 -34.88 8.98 -6.28
C ASP A 156 -34.77 9.37 -4.79
N GLU A 157 -34.58 10.66 -4.54
CA GLU A 157 -34.40 11.21 -3.20
C GLU A 157 -35.63 11.00 -2.30
N ILE A 158 -36.85 11.18 -2.83
CA ILE A 158 -38.08 11.05 -2.03
C ILE A 158 -38.35 9.58 -1.71
N GLN A 159 -38.17 8.69 -2.68
CA GLN A 159 -38.32 7.24 -2.47
C GLN A 159 -37.33 6.73 -1.43
N THR A 160 -36.09 7.19 -1.51
CA THR A 160 -35.05 6.87 -0.51
C THR A 160 -35.42 7.44 0.86
N LYS A 161 -35.95 8.67 0.93
CA LYS A 161 -36.43 9.31 2.18
C LYS A 161 -37.55 8.50 2.85
N ILE A 162 -38.56 8.05 2.09
CA ILE A 162 -39.65 7.21 2.61
C ILE A 162 -39.10 5.92 3.24
N ILE A 163 -38.20 5.24 2.52
CA ILE A 163 -37.62 3.96 2.96
C ILE A 163 -36.80 4.13 4.22
N ASN A 164 -35.95 5.16 4.27
CA ASN A 164 -35.08 5.40 5.42
C ASN A 164 -35.86 5.85 6.66
N LEU A 165 -36.86 6.74 6.54
CA LEU A 165 -37.69 7.13 7.68
C LEU A 165 -38.54 5.97 8.19
N THR A 166 -39.05 5.12 7.28
CA THR A 166 -39.71 3.87 7.66
C THR A 166 -38.76 2.99 8.48
N ALA A 167 -37.51 2.84 8.02
CA ALA A 167 -36.51 2.08 8.76
C ALA A 167 -36.28 2.67 10.16
N MET A 168 -36.10 3.99 10.27
CA MET A 168 -35.93 4.67 11.55
C MET A 168 -37.05 4.37 12.54
N ALA A 169 -38.29 4.18 12.05
CA ALA A 169 -39.44 3.90 12.88
C ALA A 169 -39.57 2.44 13.34
N VAL A 170 -39.12 1.47 12.53
CA VAL A 170 -39.50 0.06 12.73
C VAL A 170 -38.32 -0.88 12.99
N VAL A 171 -37.09 -0.52 12.63
CA VAL A 171 -35.92 -1.40 12.75
C VAL A 171 -35.13 -1.17 14.05
N ASP A 172 -34.35 -2.16 14.45
CA ASP A 172 -33.48 -2.06 15.62
C ASP A 172 -32.06 -1.54 15.28
N LYS A 173 -31.25 -1.37 16.33
CA LYS A 173 -29.86 -0.89 16.25
C LYS A 173 -29.00 -1.67 15.25
N THR A 174 -29.16 -2.99 15.15
CA THR A 174 -28.31 -3.80 14.30
C THR A 174 -28.70 -3.63 12.83
N GLU A 175 -29.99 -3.48 12.58
CA GLU A 175 -30.57 -3.38 11.25
C GLU A 175 -30.42 -1.99 10.63
N ILE A 176 -30.46 -0.92 11.43
CA ILE A 176 -30.41 0.46 10.91
C ILE A 176 -29.10 0.79 10.19
N ASN A 177 -27.99 0.13 10.55
CA ASN A 177 -26.68 0.33 9.91
C ASN A 177 -26.66 -0.04 8.43
N ALA A 178 -27.66 -0.77 7.92
CA ALA A 178 -27.78 -1.11 6.51
C ALA A 178 -28.39 0.03 5.67
N PHE A 179 -28.84 1.13 6.30
CA PHE A 179 -29.51 2.26 5.67
C PHE A 179 -28.62 3.50 5.67
N ASP A 180 -28.68 4.28 4.59
CA ASP A 180 -27.86 5.47 4.39
C ASP A 180 -28.59 6.74 4.86
N GLY A 181 -27.85 7.80 5.22
CA GLY A 181 -28.42 9.15 5.39
C GLY A 181 -29.20 9.41 6.69
N ILE A 182 -29.21 8.48 7.64
CA ILE A 182 -29.98 8.60 8.90
C ILE A 182 -29.65 9.88 9.70
N ALA A 183 -28.37 10.26 9.79
CA ALA A 183 -27.96 11.47 10.50
C ALA A 183 -28.58 12.75 9.91
N SER A 184 -28.72 12.82 8.57
CA SER A 184 -29.31 13.99 7.90
C SER A 184 -30.79 14.18 8.25
N TYR A 185 -31.54 13.09 8.47
CA TYR A 185 -32.93 13.19 8.90
C TYR A 185 -33.05 13.63 10.36
N LEU A 186 -32.11 13.22 11.22
CA LEU A 186 -32.02 13.72 12.59
C LEU A 186 -31.73 15.23 12.62
N GLU A 187 -30.94 15.77 11.69
CA GLU A 187 -30.77 17.23 11.58
C GLU A 187 -32.03 17.92 11.05
N ALA A 188 -32.62 17.35 9.99
CA ALA A 188 -33.80 17.90 9.34
C ALA A 188 -35.04 17.94 10.24
N MET A 189 -35.11 17.11 11.30
CA MET A 189 -36.26 17.14 12.22
C MET A 189 -36.47 18.48 12.94
N THR A 190 -35.43 19.33 12.97
CA THR A 190 -35.53 20.67 13.56
C THR A 190 -36.29 21.65 12.66
N THR A 191 -36.48 21.33 11.38
CA THR A 191 -37.11 22.19 10.37
C THR A 191 -38.24 21.51 9.59
N ASP A 192 -38.25 20.18 9.48
CA ASP A 192 -39.25 19.39 8.76
C ASP A 192 -40.23 18.73 9.75
N ALA A 193 -41.48 19.20 9.72
CA ALA A 193 -42.53 18.76 10.63
C ALA A 193 -42.87 17.26 10.47
N ILE A 194 -42.85 16.71 9.25
CA ILE A 194 -43.20 15.31 9.00
C ILE A 194 -42.14 14.39 9.62
N ILE A 195 -40.86 14.73 9.42
CA ILE A 195 -39.75 13.98 10.03
C ILE A 195 -39.84 14.06 11.55
N LYS A 196 -40.09 15.26 12.08
CA LYS A 196 -40.24 15.48 13.52
C LYS A 196 -41.33 14.60 14.10
N GLU A 197 -42.55 14.68 13.57
CA GLU A 197 -43.69 13.88 14.06
C GLU A 197 -43.41 12.37 14.02
N LEU A 198 -42.78 11.89 12.95
CA LEU A 198 -42.44 10.48 12.80
C LEU A 198 -41.42 10.02 13.85
N ILE A 199 -40.36 10.79 14.08
CA ILE A 199 -39.32 10.45 15.07
C ILE A 199 -39.90 10.51 16.49
N PHE A 200 -40.72 11.52 16.80
CA PHE A 200 -41.38 11.65 18.11
C PHE A 200 -42.38 10.53 18.38
N TRP A 201 -43.02 10.01 17.34
CA TRP A 201 -43.87 8.83 17.44
C TRP A 201 -43.04 7.55 17.65
N ALA A 202 -41.99 7.36 16.85
CA ALA A 202 -41.19 6.14 16.87
C ALA A 202 -40.29 5.99 18.11
N LYS A 203 -39.74 7.11 18.62
CA LYS A 203 -38.76 7.19 19.71
C LYS A 203 -37.67 6.11 19.66
N PRO A 204 -36.84 6.08 18.61
CA PRO A 204 -35.83 5.04 18.45
C PRO A 204 -34.77 5.14 19.56
N ASN A 205 -34.57 4.07 20.32
CA ASN A 205 -33.65 4.05 21.47
C ASN A 205 -32.18 3.88 21.09
N TRP A 206 -31.88 3.66 19.81
CA TRP A 206 -30.54 3.36 19.31
C TRP A 206 -29.79 4.59 18.76
N ILE A 207 -30.42 5.78 18.74
CA ILE A 207 -29.89 6.97 18.06
C ILE A 207 -28.48 7.34 18.53
N ALA A 208 -28.25 7.45 19.84
CA ALA A 208 -26.96 7.87 20.37
C ALA A 208 -25.83 6.90 19.99
N GLU A 209 -26.07 5.59 20.13
CA GLU A 209 -25.07 4.57 19.79
C GLU A 209 -24.84 4.47 18.28
N TYR A 210 -25.88 4.67 17.46
CA TYR A 210 -25.75 4.74 16.00
C TYR A 210 -24.87 5.92 15.59
N LEU A 211 -25.15 7.12 16.12
CA LEU A 211 -24.40 8.33 15.81
C LEU A 211 -22.93 8.19 16.23
N LEU A 212 -22.65 7.67 17.42
CA LEU A 212 -21.27 7.42 17.87
C LEU A 212 -20.52 6.46 16.92
N ASN A 213 -21.15 5.35 16.55
CA ASN A 213 -20.54 4.40 15.61
C ASN A 213 -20.32 5.03 14.23
N LEU A 214 -21.24 5.87 13.77
CA LEU A 214 -21.14 6.56 12.48
C LEU A 214 -19.95 7.51 12.46
N VAL A 215 -19.85 8.42 13.44
CA VAL A 215 -18.77 9.42 13.47
C VAL A 215 -17.39 8.81 13.73
N LYS A 216 -17.31 7.64 14.39
CA LYS A 216 -16.04 6.91 14.59
C LYS A 216 -15.59 6.13 13.36
N ARG A 217 -16.51 5.69 12.50
CA ARG A 217 -16.18 4.93 11.27
C ARG A 217 -15.99 5.81 10.05
N ASN A 218 -16.59 6.99 10.04
CA ASN A 218 -16.58 7.90 8.90
C ASN A 218 -16.23 9.32 9.35
N GLU A 219 -15.01 9.76 9.05
CA GLU A 219 -14.51 11.10 9.39
C GLU A 219 -15.31 12.25 8.75
N TRP A 220 -16.06 11.98 7.68
CA TRP A 220 -16.90 12.95 6.99
C TRP A 220 -18.33 13.02 7.53
N ALA A 221 -18.72 12.07 8.39
CA ALA A 221 -20.02 12.09 9.03
C ALA A 221 -19.96 12.96 10.29
N SER A 222 -20.93 13.85 10.43
CA SER A 222 -21.10 14.70 11.60
C SER A 222 -22.58 14.80 11.98
N ILE A 223 -22.83 15.22 13.22
CA ILE A 223 -24.14 15.64 13.70
C ILE A 223 -23.94 16.91 14.50
N SER A 224 -24.75 17.93 14.21
CA SER A 224 -24.72 19.21 14.91
C SER A 224 -24.87 19.05 16.43
N TYR A 225 -23.99 19.72 17.18
CA TYR A 225 -24.04 19.78 18.65
C TYR A 225 -25.40 20.27 19.16
N TYR A 226 -26.01 21.25 18.49
CA TYR A 226 -27.33 21.77 18.85
C TYR A 226 -28.44 20.74 18.62
N THR A 227 -28.33 19.91 17.59
CA THR A 227 -29.27 18.81 17.34
C THR A 227 -29.17 17.77 18.45
N LEU A 228 -27.97 17.41 18.92
CA LEU A 228 -27.81 16.51 20.07
C LEU A 228 -28.46 17.08 21.34
N ARG A 229 -28.20 18.36 21.66
CA ARG A 229 -28.82 19.05 22.80
C ARG A 229 -30.35 19.07 22.68
N TYR A 230 -30.89 19.28 21.48
CA TYR A 230 -32.33 19.22 21.23
C TYR A 230 -32.89 17.81 21.46
N LEU A 231 -32.24 16.77 20.92
CA LEU A 231 -32.63 15.37 21.12
C LEU A 231 -32.61 14.98 22.61
N GLU A 232 -31.62 15.43 23.38
CA GLU A 232 -31.52 15.21 24.83
C GLU A 232 -32.65 15.93 25.57
N GLN A 233 -32.90 17.21 25.26
CA GLN A 233 -33.97 18.00 25.87
C GLN A 233 -35.36 17.36 25.66
N GLU A 234 -35.60 16.83 24.47
CA GLU A 234 -36.84 16.14 24.09
C GLU A 234 -36.89 14.67 24.57
N LYS A 235 -35.88 14.23 25.32
CA LYS A 235 -35.75 12.86 25.88
C LYS A 235 -35.75 11.76 24.81
N LEU A 236 -35.26 12.06 23.61
CA LEU A 236 -35.07 11.10 22.52
C LEU A 236 -33.73 10.37 22.62
N ILE A 237 -32.73 10.98 23.26
CA ILE A 237 -31.45 10.34 23.60
C ILE A 237 -31.09 10.60 25.07
N ALA A 238 -30.27 9.72 25.64
CA ALA A 238 -29.55 9.99 26.87
C ALA A 238 -28.24 10.73 26.58
N PHE A 239 -27.73 11.49 27.55
CA PHE A 239 -26.42 12.14 27.46
C PHE A 239 -25.31 11.10 27.25
N HIS A 240 -24.44 11.36 26.28
CA HIS A 240 -23.32 10.48 25.95
C HIS A 240 -22.04 11.30 25.75
N ALA A 241 -21.16 11.30 26.74
CA ALA A 241 -20.02 12.22 26.83
C ALA A 241 -19.11 12.23 25.58
N GLU A 242 -18.67 11.06 25.09
CA GLU A 242 -17.80 10.98 23.90
C GLU A 242 -18.46 11.57 22.64
N LEU A 243 -19.73 11.25 22.39
CA LEU A 243 -20.48 11.77 21.23
C LEU A 243 -20.61 13.29 21.31
N TYR A 244 -20.89 13.82 22.50
CA TYR A 244 -20.99 15.26 22.72
C TYR A 244 -19.64 15.95 22.48
N ALA A 245 -18.54 15.38 22.97
CA ALA A 245 -17.20 15.90 22.72
C ALA A 245 -16.87 15.96 21.22
N ILE A 246 -17.13 14.88 20.48
CA ILE A 246 -16.87 14.80 19.02
C ILE A 246 -17.70 15.84 18.26
N SER A 247 -19.02 15.87 18.49
CA SER A 247 -19.92 16.80 17.81
C SER A 247 -19.65 18.25 18.14
N LEU A 248 -19.29 18.56 19.39
CA LEU A 248 -18.90 19.90 19.80
C LEU A 248 -17.60 20.32 19.12
N ALA A 249 -16.59 19.43 19.11
CA ALA A 249 -15.29 19.70 18.50
C ALA A 249 -15.39 19.99 16.99
N GLN A 250 -16.27 19.29 16.27
CA GLN A 250 -16.41 19.32 14.80
C GLN A 250 -17.33 20.42 14.25
N TYR A 251 -17.45 21.56 14.94
CA TYR A 251 -18.27 22.69 14.45
C TYR A 251 -17.93 23.07 12.99
N ASN A 252 -18.95 23.32 12.18
CA ASN A 252 -18.80 23.67 10.76
C ASN A 252 -19.77 24.81 10.37
N GLU A 253 -19.21 25.98 10.01
CA GLU A 253 -19.98 27.17 9.63
C GLU A 253 -20.93 26.92 8.44
N TYR A 254 -20.54 26.06 7.48
CA TYR A 254 -21.34 25.77 6.30
C TYR A 254 -22.55 24.89 6.62
N GLN A 255 -22.39 23.93 7.53
CA GLN A 255 -23.48 23.03 7.93
C GLN A 255 -24.51 23.76 8.79
N VAL A 256 -24.06 24.56 9.76
CA VAL A 256 -24.94 25.18 10.76
C VAL A 256 -25.43 26.57 10.32
N LYS A 257 -24.87 27.14 9.24
CA LYS A 257 -25.17 28.50 8.74
C LYS A 257 -25.04 29.58 9.81
N ASP A 258 -24.11 29.39 10.74
CA ASP A 258 -23.76 30.34 11.80
C ASP A 258 -22.27 30.63 11.76
N SER A 259 -21.84 31.83 12.12
CA SER A 259 -20.42 32.15 12.11
C SER A 259 -19.73 31.55 13.33
N ALA A 260 -18.46 31.17 13.22
CA ALA A 260 -17.66 30.67 14.32
C ALA A 260 -17.61 31.68 15.47
N GLN A 261 -17.59 32.98 15.17
CA GLN A 261 -17.66 34.03 16.18
C GLN A 261 -18.98 34.00 16.97
N ASN A 262 -20.11 33.82 16.27
CA ASN A 262 -21.40 33.70 16.93
C ASN A 262 -21.51 32.40 17.72
N PHE A 263 -20.97 31.30 17.20
CA PHE A 263 -20.90 30.03 17.91
C PHE A 263 -20.13 30.17 19.23
N ILE A 264 -18.93 30.78 19.20
CA ILE A 264 -18.12 31.04 20.41
C ILE A 264 -18.90 31.92 21.40
N LYS A 265 -19.54 32.99 20.94
CA LYS A 265 -20.35 33.88 21.79
C LYS A 265 -21.53 33.15 22.43
N LYS A 266 -22.27 32.33 21.67
CA LYS A 266 -23.38 31.53 22.20
C LYS A 266 -22.89 30.53 23.25
N LEU A 267 -21.77 29.86 22.97
CA LEU A 267 -21.18 28.89 23.89
C LEU A 267 -20.69 29.56 25.19
N ALA A 268 -20.14 30.77 25.12
CA ALA A 268 -19.76 31.56 26.29
C ALA A 268 -20.94 31.90 27.22
N LEU A 269 -22.17 31.92 26.69
CA LEU A 269 -23.39 32.21 27.45
C LEU A 269 -24.14 30.94 27.89
N ASP A 270 -23.74 29.76 27.43
CA ASP A 270 -24.34 28.47 27.82
C ASP A 270 -23.60 27.87 29.02
N ALA A 271 -24.15 28.11 30.22
CA ALA A 271 -23.58 27.62 31.48
C ALA A 271 -23.46 26.09 31.51
N LEU A 272 -24.41 25.35 30.93
CA LEU A 272 -24.35 23.89 30.89
C LEU A 272 -23.24 23.43 29.96
N ALA A 273 -23.08 24.06 28.80
CA ALA A 273 -21.99 23.72 27.88
C ALA A 273 -20.61 23.98 28.52
N LEU A 274 -20.41 25.12 29.19
CA LEU A 274 -19.14 25.45 29.84
C LEU A 274 -18.82 24.52 31.03
N GLN A 275 -19.83 24.11 31.81
CA GLN A 275 -19.62 23.27 32.99
C GLN A 275 -19.53 21.78 32.67
N ARG A 276 -20.23 21.30 31.64
CA ARG A 276 -20.35 19.88 31.33
C ARG A 276 -19.69 19.48 30.01
N ASP A 277 -19.95 20.19 28.93
CA ASP A 277 -19.64 19.70 27.57
C ASP A 277 -18.23 20.12 27.09
N VAL A 278 -17.81 21.37 27.34
CA VAL A 278 -16.47 21.87 26.99
C VAL A 278 -15.35 21.11 27.72
N PRO A 279 -15.46 20.76 29.02
CA PRO A 279 -14.46 19.95 29.70
C PRO A 279 -14.18 18.59 29.03
N LEU A 280 -15.18 18.01 28.34
CA LEU A 280 -15.03 16.72 27.64
C LEU A 280 -14.00 16.78 26.51
N LEU A 281 -13.72 17.97 25.97
CA LEU A 281 -12.68 18.18 24.95
C LEU A 281 -11.27 17.90 25.48
N PHE A 282 -11.10 17.87 26.80
CA PHE A 282 -9.86 17.46 27.45
C PHE A 282 -9.85 15.97 27.83
N GLU A 283 -11.00 15.30 27.82
CA GLU A 283 -11.18 13.90 28.22
C GLU A 283 -11.17 12.94 27.03
N TYR A 284 -11.72 13.34 25.90
CA TYR A 284 -11.85 12.53 24.69
C TYR A 284 -11.00 13.06 23.52
N GLU A 285 -10.46 12.13 22.75
CA GLU A 285 -9.71 12.45 21.53
C GLU A 285 -10.68 12.89 20.42
N THR A 286 -10.54 14.13 19.94
CA THR A 286 -11.46 14.73 18.95
C THR A 286 -10.69 15.51 17.88
N ALA A 287 -11.38 15.89 16.79
CA ALA A 287 -10.79 16.70 15.71
C ALA A 287 -10.64 18.21 16.04
N ILE A 288 -10.53 18.57 17.32
CA ILE A 288 -10.49 19.95 17.83
C ILE A 288 -9.43 20.83 17.12
N ASN A 289 -8.31 20.22 16.71
CA ASN A 289 -7.19 20.88 16.06
C ASN A 289 -7.40 21.20 14.57
N ASN A 290 -8.49 20.71 13.97
CA ASN A 290 -8.77 20.75 12.53
C ASN A 290 -9.96 21.65 12.15
N VAL A 291 -10.53 22.41 13.09
CA VAL A 291 -11.63 23.34 12.81
C VAL A 291 -11.10 24.76 12.68
N TYR A 292 -11.36 25.36 11.52
CA TYR A 292 -10.86 26.69 11.16
C TYR A 292 -11.97 27.64 10.75
N PHE A 293 -11.71 28.94 10.88
CA PHE A 293 -12.57 29.99 10.38
C PHE A 293 -11.76 31.22 9.93
N ARG A 294 -12.44 32.12 9.21
CA ARG A 294 -11.93 33.42 8.78
C ARG A 294 -12.94 34.51 9.13
N THR A 295 -12.49 35.76 9.25
CA THR A 295 -13.36 36.89 9.62
C THR A 295 -13.84 37.72 8.44
N ASN A 296 -13.15 37.63 7.30
CA ASN A 296 -13.57 38.23 6.04
C ASN A 296 -13.11 37.36 4.85
N ASN A 297 -13.55 37.68 3.64
CA ASN A 297 -13.27 36.88 2.45
C ASN A 297 -11.84 37.05 1.92
N ASP A 298 -11.13 38.11 2.32
CA ASP A 298 -9.75 38.40 1.91
C ASP A 298 -8.73 37.58 2.71
N GLN A 299 -9.14 37.00 3.84
CA GLN A 299 -8.32 36.12 4.65
C GLN A 299 -8.31 34.67 4.11
N PRO A 300 -7.19 33.93 4.30
CA PRO A 300 -7.16 32.49 4.13
C PRO A 300 -8.25 31.79 4.95
N TYR A 301 -8.86 30.74 4.40
CA TYR A 301 -9.91 29.97 5.10
C TYR A 301 -9.45 29.39 6.46
N ASN A 302 -8.15 29.13 6.60
CA ASN A 302 -7.52 28.55 7.77
C ASN A 302 -6.84 29.58 8.67
N GLN A 303 -7.21 30.86 8.54
CA GLN A 303 -6.60 31.97 9.27
C GLN A 303 -6.63 31.76 10.79
N PHE A 304 -7.77 31.32 11.33
CA PHE A 304 -7.94 31.08 12.77
C PHE A 304 -8.36 29.64 13.04
N LYS A 305 -7.82 29.04 14.10
CA LYS A 305 -8.33 27.78 14.66
C LYS A 305 -9.44 28.09 15.65
N LEU A 306 -10.64 27.57 15.42
CA LEU A 306 -11.84 27.92 16.19
C LEU A 306 -11.64 27.70 17.68
N TRP A 307 -11.26 26.48 18.07
CA TRP A 307 -11.12 26.12 19.48
C TRP A 307 -9.92 26.76 20.16
N HIS A 308 -8.89 27.12 19.38
CA HIS A 308 -7.75 27.87 19.91
C HIS A 308 -8.21 29.26 20.37
N VAL A 309 -8.96 29.95 19.52
CA VAL A 309 -9.56 31.25 19.85
C VAL A 309 -10.56 31.12 21.00
N ALA A 310 -11.45 30.13 20.93
CA ALA A 310 -12.51 29.92 21.93
C ALA A 310 -11.94 29.68 23.34
N LEU A 311 -10.99 28.74 23.49
CA LEU A 311 -10.43 28.39 24.80
C LEU A 311 -9.69 29.58 25.42
N LEU A 312 -8.90 30.32 24.65
CA LEU A 312 -8.21 31.51 25.14
C LEU A 312 -9.19 32.60 25.56
N GLN A 313 -10.23 32.83 24.76
CA GLN A 313 -11.29 33.77 25.12
C GLN A 313 -12.00 33.35 26.41
N PHE A 314 -12.38 32.08 26.55
CA PHE A 314 -13.07 31.60 27.76
C PHE A 314 -12.20 31.70 29.02
N VAL A 315 -10.88 31.54 28.91
CA VAL A 315 -9.95 31.79 30.01
C VAL A 315 -9.86 33.28 30.34
N ASN A 316 -9.74 34.15 29.33
CA ASN A 316 -9.60 35.59 29.53
C ASN A 316 -10.87 36.24 30.09
N ASP A 317 -12.04 35.78 29.63
CA ASP A 317 -13.35 36.27 30.05
C ASP A 317 -13.77 35.70 31.42
N GLY A 318 -12.99 34.77 32.00
CA GLY A 318 -13.29 34.13 33.29
C GLY A 318 -14.35 33.02 33.23
N ASN A 319 -14.79 32.64 32.03
CA ASN A 319 -15.78 31.58 31.80
C ASN A 319 -15.23 30.18 32.15
N LEU A 320 -13.93 29.96 31.97
CA LEU A 320 -13.23 28.74 32.37
C LEU A 320 -12.07 29.06 33.32
N LYS A 321 -11.89 28.21 34.33
CA LYS A 321 -10.81 28.36 35.30
C LYS A 321 -9.45 28.15 34.62
N ARG A 322 -8.64 29.21 34.59
CA ARG A 322 -7.27 29.21 34.02
C ARG A 322 -6.43 28.01 34.46
N ALA A 323 -6.39 27.74 35.76
CA ALA A 323 -5.60 26.64 36.32
C ALA A 323 -6.00 25.28 35.74
N THR A 324 -7.31 25.02 35.60
CA THR A 324 -7.86 23.78 35.03
C THR A 324 -7.47 23.60 33.57
N ILE A 325 -7.46 24.67 32.78
CA ILE A 325 -7.07 24.61 31.36
C ILE A 325 -5.58 24.33 31.20
N ILE A 326 -4.73 24.95 32.04
CA ILE A 326 -3.28 24.68 32.04
C ILE A 326 -3.01 23.23 32.41
N GLU A 327 -3.55 22.77 33.54
CA GLU A 327 -3.37 21.40 34.05
C GLU A 327 -3.79 20.36 33.00
N ASN A 328 -5.01 20.48 32.46
CA ASN A 328 -5.51 19.53 31.48
C ASN A 328 -4.73 19.58 30.15
N SER A 329 -4.34 20.77 29.68
CA SER A 329 -3.55 20.91 28.45
C SER A 329 -2.15 20.29 28.58
N LEU A 330 -1.56 20.36 29.78
CA LEU A 330 -0.31 19.68 30.11
C LEU A 330 -0.52 18.16 30.21
N LEU A 331 -1.58 17.70 30.88
CA LEU A 331 -1.89 16.28 31.02
C LEU A 331 -2.11 15.59 29.66
N ILE A 332 -2.74 16.28 28.70
CA ILE A 332 -2.96 15.74 27.33
C ILE A 332 -1.66 15.35 26.64
N GLN A 333 -0.53 16.00 26.95
CA GLN A 333 0.75 15.66 26.35
C GLN A 333 1.20 14.23 26.72
N THR A 334 0.69 13.69 27.83
CA THR A 334 0.96 12.34 28.33
C THR A 334 0.02 11.28 27.78
N LYS A 335 -1.09 11.67 27.13
CA LYS A 335 -2.09 10.72 26.59
C LYS A 335 -1.62 10.11 25.27
N GLU A 336 -2.10 8.92 24.94
CA GLU A 336 -1.88 8.28 23.64
C GLU A 336 -2.82 8.84 22.55
N TRP A 337 -2.76 10.15 22.35
CA TRP A 337 -3.55 10.87 21.33
C TRP A 337 -2.69 11.30 20.14
N ASN A 338 -3.37 11.63 19.04
CA ASN A 338 -2.83 12.20 17.81
C ASN A 338 -1.91 13.39 18.09
N ASN A 339 -0.74 13.38 17.46
CA ASN A 339 0.29 14.39 17.63
C ASN A 339 -0.16 15.82 17.26
N GLY A 340 -1.12 15.95 16.33
CA GLY A 340 -1.74 17.22 15.97
C GLY A 340 -2.57 17.85 17.09
N ILE A 341 -3.26 17.03 17.90
CA ILE A 341 -4.03 17.47 19.07
C ILE A 341 -3.08 17.87 20.20
N LYS A 342 -2.04 17.06 20.47
CA LYS A 342 -0.98 17.40 21.42
C LYS A 342 -0.34 18.75 21.10
N THR A 343 0.01 18.96 19.82
CA THR A 343 0.57 20.22 19.30
C THR A 343 -0.41 21.38 19.45
N PHE A 344 -1.72 21.16 19.29
CA PHE A 344 -2.75 22.17 19.52
C PHE A 344 -2.76 22.63 20.97
N PHE A 345 -2.87 21.71 21.94
CA PHE A 345 -2.89 22.08 23.36
C PHE A 345 -1.56 22.64 23.87
N LYS A 346 -0.43 22.22 23.29
CA LYS A 346 0.86 22.88 23.49
C LYS A 346 0.77 24.38 23.19
N LYS A 347 0.23 24.76 22.02
CA LYS A 347 0.10 26.17 21.62
C LYS A 347 -0.84 26.95 22.54
N VAL A 348 -1.92 26.33 23.00
CA VAL A 348 -2.81 26.93 24.00
C VAL A 348 -2.03 27.29 25.27
N VAL A 349 -1.20 26.37 25.78
CA VAL A 349 -0.34 26.64 26.95
C VAL A 349 0.68 27.75 26.65
N GLU A 350 1.35 27.73 25.50
CA GLU A 350 2.34 28.76 25.10
C GLU A 350 1.71 30.17 25.05
N GLU A 351 0.44 30.29 24.66
CA GLU A 351 -0.26 31.57 24.59
C GLU A 351 -0.88 32.01 25.93
N ILE A 352 -1.36 31.06 26.75
CA ILE A 352 -1.80 31.34 28.12
C ILE A 352 -0.65 31.88 28.99
N LYS A 353 0.59 31.49 28.66
CA LYS A 353 1.83 31.85 29.38
C LYS A 353 1.72 31.59 30.88
N PRO A 354 1.75 30.31 31.32
CA PRO A 354 1.73 29.96 32.73
C PRO A 354 2.84 30.67 33.52
N THR A 355 2.53 31.08 34.73
CA THR A 355 3.49 31.63 35.69
C THR A 355 4.43 30.54 36.21
N THR A 356 5.55 30.95 36.81
CA THR A 356 6.48 30.02 37.47
C THR A 356 5.78 29.16 38.52
N GLU A 357 4.85 29.73 39.30
CA GLU A 357 4.09 29.00 40.32
C GLU A 357 3.16 27.94 39.70
N GLU A 358 2.43 28.29 38.63
CA GLU A 358 1.57 27.36 37.89
C GLU A 358 2.38 26.20 37.29
N LEU A 359 3.58 26.47 36.76
CA LEU A 359 4.47 25.44 36.21
C LEU A 359 5.11 24.57 37.29
N ILE A 360 5.51 25.15 38.43
CA ILE A 360 6.05 24.42 39.58
C ILE A 360 5.01 23.46 40.17
N ALA A 361 3.74 23.87 40.22
CA ALA A 361 2.64 23.00 40.65
C ALA A 361 2.46 21.79 39.71
N ASN A 362 2.79 21.93 38.42
CA ASN A 362 2.64 20.90 37.39
C ASN A 362 3.97 20.21 37.00
N GLN A 363 5.07 20.46 37.71
CA GLN A 363 6.42 20.05 37.29
C GLN A 363 6.57 18.53 37.08
N ASN A 364 5.90 17.71 37.90
CA ASN A 364 5.97 16.25 37.75
C ASN A 364 5.35 15.79 36.41
N VAL A 365 4.23 16.40 36.01
CA VAL A 365 3.59 16.13 34.70
C VAL A 365 4.52 16.57 33.58
N ILE A 366 5.12 17.76 33.69
CA ILE A 366 6.06 18.30 32.69
C ILE A 366 7.27 17.37 32.52
N PHE A 367 7.79 16.78 33.60
CA PHE A 367 8.94 15.86 33.50
C PHE A 367 8.64 14.62 32.66
N THR A 368 7.39 14.12 32.69
CA THR A 368 6.99 12.98 31.83
C THR A 368 7.17 13.28 30.34
N PHE A 369 7.15 14.55 29.93
CA PHE A 369 7.29 14.96 28.54
C PHE A 369 8.68 14.61 27.99
N LEU A 370 9.69 14.56 28.87
CA LEU A 370 11.09 14.33 28.52
C LEU A 370 11.33 12.92 27.96
N GLN A 371 10.41 11.99 28.22
CA GLN A 371 10.45 10.61 27.73
C GLN A 371 9.37 10.32 26.66
N ASN A 372 8.61 11.32 26.22
CA ASN A 372 7.56 11.14 25.23
C ASN A 372 8.08 10.59 23.90
N ALA A 373 7.33 9.73 23.20
CA ALA A 373 7.72 9.21 21.89
C ALA A 373 7.74 10.30 20.79
N TYR A 374 7.02 11.41 20.98
CA TYR A 374 6.94 12.51 20.02
C TYR A 374 7.92 13.65 20.39
N ALA A 375 9.01 13.78 19.62
CA ALA A 375 10.11 14.73 19.90
C ALA A 375 9.71 16.21 20.12
N PRO A 376 8.68 16.78 19.44
CA PRO A 376 8.19 18.13 19.73
C PRO A 376 7.66 18.33 21.16
N ILE A 377 7.17 17.28 21.81
CA ILE A 377 6.71 17.31 23.21
C ILE A 377 7.89 17.28 24.17
N ILE A 378 8.94 16.49 23.86
CA ILE A 378 10.21 16.56 24.60
C ILE A 378 10.76 17.99 24.56
N THR A 379 10.79 18.59 23.36
CA THR A 379 11.27 19.98 23.19
C THR A 379 10.45 20.97 24.02
N PHE A 380 9.12 20.80 24.02
CA PHE A 380 8.22 21.63 24.82
C PHE A 380 8.46 21.48 26.32
N GLY A 381 8.60 20.26 26.82
CA GLY A 381 8.95 20.01 28.23
C GLY A 381 10.28 20.65 28.64
N VAL A 382 11.29 20.59 27.77
CA VAL A 382 12.58 21.28 27.98
C VAL A 382 12.40 22.80 28.04
N ASP A 383 11.63 23.36 27.12
CA ASP A 383 11.37 24.80 27.07
C ASP A 383 10.62 25.28 28.33
N LEU A 384 9.66 24.49 28.86
CA LEU A 384 9.00 24.77 30.13
C LEU A 384 9.96 24.65 31.32
N CYS A 385 10.73 23.55 31.43
CA CYS A 385 11.70 23.36 32.52
C CYS A 385 12.73 24.50 32.58
N LYS A 386 13.15 25.02 31.42
CA LYS A 386 14.05 26.18 31.32
C LYS A 386 13.51 27.43 32.02
N THR A 387 12.19 27.58 32.14
CA THR A 387 11.58 28.75 32.82
C THR A 387 11.51 28.60 34.35
N ILE A 388 11.66 27.38 34.88
CA ILE A 388 11.42 27.08 36.30
C ILE A 388 12.61 26.46 37.04
N PHE A 389 13.68 26.03 36.34
CA PHE A 389 14.78 25.29 36.98
C PHE A 389 15.57 26.06 38.06
N GLU A 390 15.44 27.39 38.10
CA GLU A 390 16.08 28.25 39.13
C GLU A 390 15.20 28.44 40.37
N ASP A 391 13.94 28.00 40.34
CA ASP A 391 13.03 28.10 41.48
C ASP A 391 13.44 27.13 42.60
N LYS A 392 13.32 27.57 43.86
CA LYS A 392 13.71 26.77 45.04
C LYS A 392 12.84 25.51 45.22
N LYS A 393 11.62 25.49 44.69
CA LYS A 393 10.69 24.35 44.73
C LYS A 393 10.86 23.40 43.53
N PHE A 394 11.79 23.69 42.61
CA PHE A 394 12.08 22.81 41.49
C PHE A 394 12.77 21.53 41.96
N LYS A 395 12.22 20.38 41.60
CA LYS A 395 12.73 19.07 42.01
C LYS A 395 13.84 18.59 41.09
N ILE A 396 15.06 19.08 41.34
CA ILE A 396 16.24 18.80 40.52
C ILE A 396 16.51 17.29 40.39
N ASN A 397 16.37 16.51 41.47
CA ASN A 397 16.67 15.07 41.43
C ASN A 397 15.68 14.30 40.55
N ASP A 398 14.37 14.52 40.72
CA ASP A 398 13.32 13.94 39.87
C ASP A 398 13.56 14.34 38.40
N PHE A 399 13.88 15.61 38.13
CA PHE A 399 14.20 16.07 36.78
C PHE A 399 15.37 15.29 36.16
N LEU A 400 16.45 15.07 36.90
CA LEU A 400 17.61 14.30 36.41
C LEU A 400 17.28 12.82 36.17
N GLU A 401 16.35 12.22 36.93
CA GLU A 401 15.86 10.85 36.69
C GLU A 401 15.13 10.75 35.34
N TRP A 402 14.24 11.71 35.07
CA TRP A 402 13.48 11.72 33.82
C TRP A 402 14.36 11.93 32.58
N LEU A 403 15.52 12.59 32.72
CA LEU A 403 16.48 12.79 31.64
C LEU A 403 17.29 11.55 31.27
N GLU A 404 17.42 10.56 32.16
CA GLU A 404 18.37 9.46 31.96
C GLU A 404 18.11 8.64 30.69
N PRO A 405 16.87 8.16 30.41
CA PRO A 405 16.57 7.49 29.15
C PRO A 405 16.64 8.42 27.93
N MET A 406 16.34 9.72 28.13
CA MET A 406 16.33 10.72 27.04
C MET A 406 17.73 10.91 26.44
N PHE A 407 18.80 10.77 27.23
CA PHE A 407 20.17 11.04 26.77
C PHE A 407 20.76 9.97 25.85
N TYR A 408 20.06 8.84 25.67
CA TYR A 408 20.40 7.80 24.69
C TYR A 408 19.64 7.96 23.35
N ARG A 409 18.66 8.86 23.30
CA ARG A 409 17.70 8.94 22.19
C ARG A 409 18.16 9.87 21.07
N GLU A 410 18.35 9.31 19.88
CA GLU A 410 18.73 10.10 18.70
C GLU A 410 17.66 11.13 18.32
N ASP A 411 16.37 10.79 18.42
CA ASP A 411 15.26 11.68 18.10
C ASP A 411 15.13 12.88 19.07
N ALA A 412 15.74 12.79 20.25
CA ALA A 412 15.78 13.83 21.26
C ALA A 412 16.98 14.79 21.14
N LYS A 413 17.89 14.62 20.16
CA LYS A 413 19.15 15.38 20.04
C LYS A 413 19.01 16.90 20.07
N GLY A 414 17.94 17.44 19.49
CA GLY A 414 17.65 18.88 19.53
C GLY A 414 17.39 19.38 20.96
N SER A 415 16.62 18.62 21.71
CA SER A 415 16.29 18.88 23.12
C SER A 415 17.51 18.69 24.03
N ILE A 416 18.30 17.63 23.82
CA ILE A 416 19.57 17.42 24.55
C ILE A 416 20.50 18.64 24.36
N LYS A 417 20.67 19.13 23.12
CA LYS A 417 21.46 20.34 22.82
C LYS A 417 20.99 21.57 23.59
N LYS A 418 19.68 21.72 23.84
CA LYS A 418 19.10 22.81 24.63
C LYS A 418 19.30 22.64 26.15
N LEU A 419 19.35 21.40 26.63
CA LEU A 419 19.53 21.07 28.05
C LEU A 419 20.97 21.19 28.54
N LEU A 420 21.97 20.91 27.70
CA LEU A 420 23.38 20.94 28.11
C LEU A 420 23.79 22.24 28.84
N PRO A 421 23.42 23.45 28.39
CA PRO A 421 23.72 24.69 29.13
C PRO A 421 22.97 24.80 30.48
N ILE A 422 21.75 24.26 30.56
CA ILE A 422 20.95 24.26 31.79
C ILE A 422 21.61 23.34 32.83
N LEU A 423 22.01 22.14 32.41
CA LEU A 423 22.74 21.18 33.24
C LEU A 423 24.10 21.74 33.70
N GLU A 424 24.83 22.42 32.81
CA GLU A 424 26.06 23.14 33.19
C GLU A 424 25.77 24.15 34.32
N LYS A 425 24.68 24.92 34.23
CA LYS A 425 24.32 25.88 35.27
C LYS A 425 23.87 25.21 36.58
N ILE A 426 23.09 24.13 36.51
CA ILE A 426 22.68 23.35 37.69
C ILE A 426 23.92 22.76 38.41
N SER A 427 24.87 22.19 37.66
CA SER A 427 26.10 21.62 38.25
C SER A 427 26.95 22.66 39.00
N LYS A 428 27.01 23.91 38.49
CA LYS A 428 27.73 25.02 39.13
C LYS A 428 27.04 25.54 40.39
N THR A 429 25.71 25.55 40.40
CA THR A 429 24.91 26.07 41.52
C THR A 429 24.66 25.00 42.60
N ASN A 430 24.70 23.72 42.23
CA ASN A 430 24.56 22.58 43.13
C ASN A 430 25.62 21.50 42.83
N THR A 431 26.78 21.63 43.47
CA THR A 431 27.95 20.76 43.26
C THR A 431 27.67 19.27 43.53
N LYS A 432 26.70 18.94 44.39
CA LYS A 432 26.29 17.55 44.67
C LYS A 432 25.71 16.84 43.44
N THR A 433 25.23 17.59 42.45
CA THR A 433 24.66 17.03 41.21
C THR A 433 25.67 16.89 40.07
N SER A 434 26.88 17.44 40.22
CA SER A 434 27.88 17.52 39.14
C SER A 434 28.27 16.14 38.59
N THR A 435 28.55 15.17 39.47
CA THR A 435 28.89 13.80 39.06
C THR A 435 27.77 13.13 38.29
N ARG A 436 26.53 13.24 38.80
CA ARG A 436 25.34 12.67 38.13
C ARG A 436 25.11 13.29 36.76
N ILE A 437 25.26 14.61 36.65
CA ILE A 437 25.16 15.34 35.36
C ILE A 437 26.26 14.88 34.40
N ALA A 438 27.49 14.71 34.86
CA ALA A 438 28.58 14.22 34.03
C ALA A 438 28.30 12.80 33.51
N HIS A 439 27.75 11.90 34.34
CA HIS A 439 27.34 10.55 33.94
C HIS A 439 26.19 10.55 32.92
N LEU A 440 25.27 11.51 32.98
CA LEU A 440 24.23 11.69 31.96
C LEU A 440 24.83 12.18 30.65
N VAL A 441 25.67 13.22 30.70
CA VAL A 441 26.30 13.80 29.51
C VAL A 441 27.19 12.79 28.78
N SER A 442 27.84 11.86 29.50
CA SER A 442 28.63 10.79 28.85
C SER A 442 27.77 9.83 28.02
N ASN A 443 26.48 9.67 28.30
CA ASN A 443 25.60 8.79 27.51
C ASN A 443 25.37 9.33 26.09
N VAL A 444 25.55 10.64 25.87
CA VAL A 444 25.32 11.29 24.58
C VAL A 444 26.23 10.75 23.47
N PHE A 445 27.40 10.23 23.83
CA PHE A 445 28.41 9.79 22.85
C PHE A 445 28.00 8.51 22.09
N VAL A 446 26.98 7.78 22.54
CA VAL A 446 26.35 6.69 21.77
C VAL A 446 25.61 7.20 20.53
N ILE A 447 25.20 8.47 20.50
CA ILE A 447 24.45 9.08 19.39
C ILE A 447 25.46 9.62 18.37
N SER A 448 25.45 9.06 17.16
CA SER A 448 26.33 9.44 16.02
C SER A 448 26.00 10.81 15.40
N ASP A 449 26.02 11.89 16.19
CA ASP A 449 25.81 13.28 15.75
C ASP A 449 26.98 14.16 16.18
N LEU A 450 27.85 14.53 15.24
CA LEU A 450 29.07 15.29 15.51
C LEU A 450 28.80 16.60 16.28
N THR A 451 27.81 17.37 15.85
CA THR A 451 27.47 18.66 16.49
C THR A 451 26.97 18.46 17.94
N LEU A 452 26.25 17.37 18.21
CA LEU A 452 25.80 17.02 19.56
C LEU A 452 26.99 16.60 20.43
N GLN A 453 27.82 15.68 19.93
CA GLN A 453 28.99 15.16 20.63
C GLN A 453 29.99 16.28 20.97
N GLU A 454 30.26 17.23 20.06
CA GLU A 454 31.10 18.40 20.34
C GLU A 454 30.56 19.28 21.49
N ARG A 455 29.23 19.43 21.60
CA ARG A 455 28.61 20.19 22.70
C ARG A 455 28.63 19.41 24.00
N ALA A 456 28.38 18.10 23.94
CA ALA A 456 28.46 17.21 25.09
C ALA A 456 29.88 17.20 25.65
N LEU A 457 30.90 17.08 24.78
CA LEU A 457 32.32 17.18 25.13
C LEU A 457 32.63 18.46 25.91
N LYS A 458 32.21 19.63 25.40
CA LYS A 458 32.41 20.91 26.08
C LYS A 458 31.74 20.96 27.46
N THR A 459 30.59 20.31 27.61
CA THR A 459 29.85 20.25 28.88
C THR A 459 30.55 19.29 29.84
N LEU A 460 30.97 18.12 29.35
CA LEU A 460 31.67 17.10 30.12
C LEU A 460 33.00 17.65 30.66
N LEU A 461 33.79 18.36 29.85
CA LEU A 461 35.05 19.00 30.25
C LEU A 461 34.89 19.98 31.42
N LYS A 462 33.70 20.55 31.63
CA LYS A 462 33.41 21.51 32.71
C LYS A 462 32.76 20.90 33.94
N THR A 463 32.19 19.70 33.83
CA THR A 463 31.34 19.09 34.87
C THR A 463 31.89 17.78 35.42
N ALA A 464 32.74 17.08 34.66
CA ALA A 464 33.28 15.77 34.98
C ALA A 464 34.64 15.83 35.69
N ASN A 465 34.88 14.86 36.56
CA ASN A 465 36.23 14.54 37.02
C ASN A 465 36.91 13.63 35.98
N LYS A 466 38.08 14.03 35.47
CA LYS A 466 38.84 13.26 34.46
C LYS A 466 39.26 11.86 34.93
N LYS A 467 39.27 11.61 36.24
CA LYS A 467 39.61 10.30 36.84
C LYS A 467 38.37 9.44 37.19
N ASP A 468 37.18 9.85 36.79
CA ASP A 468 35.94 9.11 37.06
C ASP A 468 35.90 7.82 36.21
N LYS A 469 35.96 6.67 36.90
CA LYS A 469 36.00 5.34 36.27
C LYS A 469 34.76 5.04 35.44
N THR A 470 33.58 5.45 35.90
CA THR A 470 32.30 5.20 35.22
C THR A 470 32.21 5.99 33.92
N ILE A 471 32.70 7.23 33.91
CA ILE A 471 32.77 8.03 32.67
C ILE A 471 33.75 7.37 31.69
N LYS A 472 34.92 6.93 32.16
CA LYS A 472 35.90 6.22 31.32
C LYS A 472 35.29 4.96 30.67
N GLU A 473 34.66 4.11 31.46
CA GLU A 473 34.03 2.85 30.99
C GLU A 473 32.97 3.13 29.91
N LYS A 474 32.03 4.06 30.16
CA LYS A 474 31.02 4.46 29.18
C LYS A 474 31.62 5.00 27.88
N LEU A 475 32.62 5.88 27.98
CA LEU A 475 33.24 6.47 26.79
C LEU A 475 34.01 5.43 25.96
N LEU A 476 34.64 4.44 26.60
CA LEU A 476 35.29 3.33 25.91
C LEU A 476 34.30 2.48 25.11
N GLU A 477 33.11 2.21 25.65
CA GLU A 477 32.04 1.49 24.96
C GLU A 477 31.51 2.24 23.72
N TYR A 478 31.58 3.58 23.72
CA TYR A 478 31.03 4.42 22.65
C TYR A 478 32.06 4.87 21.61
N VAL A 479 33.30 4.38 21.67
CA VAL A 479 34.40 4.81 20.77
C VAL A 479 34.02 4.65 19.29
N GLY A 480 33.33 3.57 18.92
CA GLY A 480 32.92 3.31 17.53
C GLY A 480 31.88 4.30 16.99
N GLN A 481 31.09 4.91 17.86
CA GLN A 481 30.03 5.87 17.52
C GLN A 481 30.52 7.32 17.53
N MET A 482 31.72 7.59 18.07
CA MET A 482 32.31 8.93 18.06
C MET A 482 32.61 9.38 16.64
N GLN A 483 32.17 10.60 16.31
CA GLN A 483 32.33 11.18 14.98
C GLN A 483 33.52 12.14 14.92
N GLY A 484 34.22 12.18 13.78
CA GLY A 484 35.29 13.15 13.52
C GLY A 484 36.40 13.14 14.59
N SER A 485 36.76 14.31 15.12
CA SER A 485 37.86 14.47 16.09
C SER A 485 37.46 14.32 17.56
N VAL A 486 36.21 13.94 17.86
CA VAL A 486 35.68 13.86 19.24
C VAL A 486 36.50 12.89 20.09
N LYS A 487 36.86 11.73 19.55
CA LYS A 487 37.68 10.72 20.22
C LYS A 487 39.02 11.31 20.69
N LEU A 488 39.72 12.02 19.79
CA LEU A 488 41.02 12.62 20.08
C LEU A 488 40.93 13.64 21.22
N GLN A 489 39.87 14.44 21.25
CA GLN A 489 39.66 15.46 22.28
C GLN A 489 39.22 14.87 23.64
N LEU A 490 38.76 13.62 23.67
CA LEU A 490 38.46 12.86 24.88
C LEU A 490 39.66 12.08 25.43
N GLY A 491 40.86 12.21 24.84
CA GLY A 491 42.05 11.44 25.23
C GLY A 491 42.36 11.47 26.74
N ASP A 492 42.19 12.63 27.39
CA ASP A 492 42.37 12.80 28.84
C ASP A 492 41.41 11.94 29.70
N PHE A 493 40.25 11.56 29.16
CA PHE A 493 39.27 10.69 29.82
C PHE A 493 39.48 9.20 29.47
N LEU A 494 39.99 8.90 28.27
CA LEU A 494 40.15 7.54 27.76
C LEU A 494 41.49 6.89 28.17
N GLY A 495 42.55 7.68 28.35
CA GLY A 495 43.91 7.17 28.61
C GLY A 495 44.52 6.42 27.43
N ASN A 496 45.57 5.63 27.68
CA ASN A 496 46.33 4.90 26.63
C ASN A 496 45.57 3.76 25.94
N GLU A 497 44.41 3.35 26.49
CA GLU A 497 43.53 2.31 25.91
C GLU A 497 42.77 2.80 24.66
N ALA A 498 42.91 4.09 24.31
CA ALA A 498 42.31 4.66 23.11
C ALA A 498 42.92 4.11 21.79
N ASP A 499 44.17 3.63 21.81
CA ASP A 499 44.93 3.21 20.63
C ASP A 499 44.68 1.75 20.20
N GLU A 500 44.48 0.81 21.13
CA GLU A 500 44.27 -0.61 20.80
C GLU A 500 42.89 -0.88 20.15
N ASN A 501 41.88 -0.04 20.44
CA ASN A 501 40.53 -0.15 19.88
C ASN A 501 40.27 0.83 18.70
N ALA A 502 41.33 1.44 18.13
CA ALA A 502 41.21 2.55 17.16
C ALA A 502 41.37 2.19 15.69
N VAL A 503 41.84 0.99 15.37
CA VAL A 503 42.16 0.64 13.99
C VAL A 503 40.86 0.26 13.28
N PHE A 504 40.30 1.20 12.51
CA PHE A 504 39.24 0.87 11.58
C PHE A 504 39.84 -0.08 10.54
N GLU A 505 39.30 -1.30 10.45
CA GLU A 505 39.62 -2.19 9.35
C GLU A 505 39.27 -1.49 8.03
N VAL A 506 40.19 -1.55 7.06
CA VAL A 506 40.02 -0.95 5.74
C VAL A 506 40.04 -2.06 4.70
N GLU A 507 38.96 -2.14 3.93
CA GLU A 507 38.83 -3.06 2.80
C GLU A 507 38.64 -2.26 1.52
N LYS A 508 39.15 -2.75 0.39
CA LYS A 508 39.02 -2.08 -0.90
C LYS A 508 37.84 -2.65 -1.69
N TYR A 509 36.91 -1.80 -2.07
CA TYR A 509 35.84 -2.16 -2.98
C TYR A 509 36.38 -2.31 -4.41
N HIS A 510 36.16 -3.47 -5.02
CA HIS A 510 36.48 -3.75 -6.41
C HIS A 510 35.24 -4.29 -7.12
N TYR A 511 34.83 -3.67 -8.24
CA TYR A 511 33.71 -4.21 -9.01
C TYR A 511 34.12 -5.55 -9.66
N GLN A 512 33.52 -6.63 -9.17
CA GLN A 512 33.77 -8.02 -9.59
C GLN A 512 32.42 -8.73 -9.80
N PRO A 513 31.71 -8.46 -10.90
CA PRO A 513 30.46 -9.15 -11.18
C PRO A 513 30.71 -10.66 -11.33
N GLU A 514 30.10 -11.46 -10.47
CA GLU A 514 30.20 -12.92 -10.55
C GLU A 514 29.33 -13.47 -11.69
N LYS A 515 29.86 -14.45 -12.42
CA LYS A 515 29.05 -15.22 -13.38
C LYS A 515 28.27 -16.28 -12.60
N VAL A 516 26.95 -16.12 -12.56
CA VAL A 516 26.04 -17.07 -11.92
C VAL A 516 25.53 -18.07 -12.97
N ASN A 517 25.51 -19.36 -12.62
CA ASN A 517 24.89 -20.39 -13.45
C ASN A 517 23.36 -20.20 -13.48
N LYS A 518 22.76 -20.28 -14.66
CA LYS A 518 21.33 -20.08 -14.89
C LYS A 518 20.57 -21.40 -14.99
N LEU A 519 21.21 -22.45 -15.49
CA LEU A 519 20.64 -23.80 -15.59
C LEU A 519 20.87 -24.57 -14.28
N VAL A 520 20.12 -24.22 -13.22
CA VAL A 520 20.31 -24.78 -11.86
C VAL A 520 19.13 -25.64 -11.39
N SER A 521 17.91 -25.10 -11.43
CA SER A 521 16.70 -25.78 -10.93
C SER A 521 15.84 -26.22 -12.13
N GLU A 522 15.69 -27.52 -12.35
CA GLU A 522 14.91 -28.06 -13.47
C GLU A 522 13.40 -27.82 -13.31
N VAL A 523 12.73 -27.55 -14.42
CA VAL A 523 11.26 -27.45 -14.49
C VAL A 523 10.69 -28.80 -14.90
N HIS A 524 9.79 -29.33 -14.07
CA HIS A 524 9.10 -30.59 -14.34
C HIS A 524 7.61 -30.36 -14.62
N LEU A 525 7.07 -31.14 -15.56
CA LEU A 525 5.63 -31.19 -15.79
C LEU A 525 4.96 -32.05 -14.72
N PRO A 526 3.72 -31.72 -14.33
CA PRO A 526 2.88 -32.56 -13.48
C PRO A 526 2.81 -34.00 -14.02
N THR A 527 2.95 -34.95 -13.11
CA THR A 527 2.94 -36.39 -13.38
C THR A 527 1.61 -37.05 -13.04
N ASP A 528 0.77 -36.39 -12.23
CA ASP A 528 -0.59 -36.82 -11.92
C ASP A 528 -1.59 -35.66 -11.90
N TRP A 529 -2.88 -36.00 -11.73
CA TRP A 529 -3.96 -35.03 -11.68
C TRP A 529 -3.90 -34.09 -10.46
N ASN A 530 -3.44 -34.57 -9.30
CA ASN A 530 -3.35 -33.76 -8.09
C ASN A 530 -2.29 -32.66 -8.23
N GLU A 531 -1.18 -32.96 -8.89
CA GLU A 531 -0.15 -31.98 -9.22
C GLU A 531 -0.69 -30.91 -10.18
N ILE A 532 -1.51 -31.28 -11.17
CA ILE A 532 -2.21 -30.31 -12.05
C ILE A 532 -3.14 -29.40 -11.22
N LEU A 533 -3.94 -29.98 -10.30
CA LEU A 533 -4.81 -29.19 -9.41
C LEU A 533 -4.01 -28.20 -8.55
N PHE A 534 -2.89 -28.66 -7.97
CA PHE A 534 -2.02 -27.81 -7.15
C PHE A 534 -1.41 -26.67 -7.98
N GLN A 535 -1.07 -26.94 -9.24
CA GLN A 535 -0.50 -25.98 -10.16
C GLN A 535 -1.45 -24.81 -10.48
N PHE A 536 -2.77 -25.04 -10.54
CA PHE A 536 -3.77 -23.95 -10.61
C PHE A 536 -3.68 -23.02 -9.39
N GLY A 537 -3.50 -23.58 -8.20
CA GLY A 537 -3.30 -22.81 -6.97
C GLY A 537 -2.06 -21.93 -7.05
N LYS A 538 -0.91 -22.50 -7.45
CA LYS A 538 0.34 -21.74 -7.60
C LYS A 538 0.21 -20.56 -8.57
N PHE A 539 -0.39 -20.76 -9.74
CA PHE A 539 -0.60 -19.68 -10.71
C PHE A 539 -1.43 -18.51 -10.13
N ILE A 540 -2.45 -18.84 -9.33
CA ILE A 540 -3.32 -17.83 -8.70
C ILE A 540 -2.55 -16.99 -7.67
N THR A 541 -1.62 -17.60 -6.93
CA THR A 541 -0.92 -16.94 -5.82
C THR A 541 0.42 -16.31 -6.19
N ASN A 542 1.15 -16.89 -7.13
CA ASN A 542 2.53 -16.47 -7.46
C ASN A 542 2.54 -15.33 -8.48
N GLU A 543 3.53 -14.44 -8.43
CA GLU A 543 3.57 -13.25 -9.32
C GLU A 543 4.14 -13.54 -10.72
N GLY A 544 4.99 -14.56 -10.87
CA GLY A 544 5.61 -14.93 -12.14
C GLY A 544 4.69 -15.70 -13.10
N ILE A 545 5.15 -15.90 -14.35
CA ILE A 545 4.38 -16.59 -15.41
C ILE A 545 4.73 -18.08 -15.56
N LEU A 546 5.79 -18.58 -14.90
CA LEU A 546 6.22 -19.98 -15.00
C LEU A 546 5.08 -20.96 -14.66
N ASP A 547 4.33 -20.68 -13.60
CA ASP A 547 3.25 -21.56 -13.19
C ASP A 547 2.13 -21.65 -14.24
N ALA A 548 1.88 -20.56 -14.96
CA ALA A 548 0.98 -20.56 -16.11
C ALA A 548 1.55 -21.41 -17.25
N GLU A 549 2.84 -21.27 -17.55
CA GLU A 549 3.51 -22.03 -18.62
C GLU A 549 3.46 -23.53 -18.39
N ILE A 550 3.64 -23.98 -17.14
CA ILE A 550 3.50 -25.39 -16.74
C ILE A 550 2.05 -25.86 -16.97
N LEU A 551 1.04 -25.08 -16.56
CA LEU A 551 -0.38 -25.42 -16.81
C LEU A 551 -0.68 -25.50 -18.30
N MET A 552 -0.24 -24.52 -19.08
CA MET A 552 -0.46 -24.47 -20.51
C MET A 552 0.13 -25.70 -21.21
N HIS A 553 1.34 -26.11 -20.84
CA HIS A 553 1.96 -27.32 -21.40
C HIS A 553 1.30 -28.60 -20.90
N SER A 554 0.78 -28.63 -19.68
CA SER A 554 0.00 -29.76 -19.17
C SER A 554 -1.27 -29.98 -19.99
N LEU A 555 -1.92 -28.91 -20.46
CA LEU A 555 -3.09 -29.00 -21.35
C LEU A 555 -2.75 -29.59 -22.74
N VAL A 556 -1.51 -29.45 -23.20
CA VAL A 556 -1.04 -29.98 -24.48
C VAL A 556 -0.52 -31.42 -24.33
N LEU A 557 0.36 -31.67 -23.36
CA LEU A 557 1.17 -32.89 -23.25
C LEU A 557 0.61 -33.90 -22.26
N GLN A 558 0.03 -33.42 -21.16
CA GLN A 558 -0.42 -34.25 -20.02
C GLN A 558 -1.94 -34.40 -19.97
N ARG A 559 -2.60 -34.28 -21.12
CA ARG A 559 -4.06 -34.26 -21.21
C ARG A 559 -4.72 -35.58 -20.78
N HIS A 560 -3.99 -36.68 -20.90
CA HIS A 560 -4.43 -38.00 -20.44
C HIS A 560 -4.56 -38.11 -18.91
N LEU A 561 -3.99 -37.17 -18.15
CA LEU A 561 -4.11 -37.10 -16.69
C LEU A 561 -5.44 -36.47 -16.23
N PHE A 562 -6.21 -35.84 -17.13
CA PHE A 562 -7.48 -35.19 -16.79
C PHE A 562 -8.58 -36.26 -16.61
N PRO A 563 -9.19 -36.39 -15.40
CA PRO A 563 -10.26 -37.36 -15.17
C PRO A 563 -11.56 -36.93 -15.86
N ALA A 564 -12.50 -37.86 -16.01
CA ALA A 564 -13.79 -37.56 -16.66
C ALA A 564 -14.61 -36.47 -15.93
N ASP A 565 -14.41 -36.29 -14.62
CA ASP A 565 -15.06 -35.28 -13.79
C ASP A 565 -14.17 -34.05 -13.50
N TYR A 566 -13.11 -33.84 -14.28
CA TYR A 566 -12.14 -32.75 -14.07
C TYR A 566 -12.80 -31.37 -13.86
N GLN A 567 -13.88 -31.07 -14.60
CA GLN A 567 -14.59 -29.79 -14.53
C GLN A 567 -15.16 -29.56 -13.13
N LYS A 568 -15.73 -30.60 -12.51
CA LYS A 568 -16.27 -30.52 -11.15
C LYS A 568 -15.15 -30.31 -10.12
N GLN A 569 -14.00 -30.96 -10.34
CA GLN A 569 -12.85 -30.82 -9.45
C GLN A 569 -12.15 -29.46 -9.58
N LEU A 570 -12.20 -28.83 -10.76
CA LEU A 570 -11.68 -27.48 -11.01
C LEU A 570 -12.64 -26.35 -10.62
N GLU A 571 -13.91 -26.62 -10.31
CA GLU A 571 -14.91 -25.62 -9.91
C GLU A 571 -14.43 -24.68 -8.77
N PRO A 572 -13.72 -25.15 -7.72
CA PRO A 572 -13.18 -24.26 -6.70
C PRO A 572 -12.13 -23.29 -7.24
N TYR A 573 -11.25 -23.75 -8.14
CA TYR A 573 -10.21 -22.93 -8.76
C TYR A 573 -10.78 -21.96 -9.78
N GLU A 574 -11.80 -22.36 -10.54
CA GLU A 574 -12.57 -21.45 -11.41
C GLU A 574 -13.16 -20.30 -10.59
N LYS A 575 -13.79 -20.58 -9.45
CA LYS A 575 -14.32 -19.54 -8.55
C LYS A 575 -13.23 -18.64 -7.99
N GLN A 576 -12.05 -19.19 -7.69
CA GLN A 576 -10.90 -18.40 -7.24
C GLN A 576 -10.39 -17.49 -8.36
N LEU A 577 -10.16 -18.02 -9.57
CA LEU A 577 -9.76 -17.26 -10.75
C LEU A 577 -10.69 -16.06 -10.99
N HIS A 578 -12.01 -16.25 -10.92
CA HIS A 578 -12.99 -15.16 -11.07
C HIS A 578 -12.88 -14.08 -9.99
N LYS A 579 -12.49 -14.44 -8.76
CA LYS A 579 -12.32 -13.51 -7.63
C LYS A 579 -10.95 -12.83 -7.62
N THR A 580 -9.94 -13.45 -8.21
CA THR A 580 -8.58 -12.93 -8.25
C THR A 580 -8.46 -11.83 -9.31
N TYR A 581 -7.89 -10.70 -8.91
CA TYR A 581 -7.50 -9.62 -9.80
C TYR A 581 -5.99 -9.72 -10.04
N PHE A 582 -5.58 -9.80 -11.32
CA PHE A 582 -4.18 -9.69 -11.71
C PHE A 582 -3.94 -8.30 -12.30
N SER A 583 -2.91 -7.61 -11.83
CA SER A 583 -2.52 -6.32 -12.38
C SER A 583 -1.77 -6.47 -13.72
N CYS A 584 -1.01 -7.55 -13.89
CA CYS A 584 -0.40 -7.93 -15.15
C CYS A 584 -1.45 -8.42 -16.15
N ALA A 585 -1.56 -7.74 -17.30
CA ALA A 585 -2.51 -8.10 -18.33
C ALA A 585 -2.26 -9.50 -18.92
N ALA A 586 -1.00 -9.93 -19.05
CA ALA A 586 -0.68 -11.27 -19.55
C ALA A 586 -1.25 -12.37 -18.65
N LYS A 587 -1.14 -12.22 -17.32
CA LYS A 587 -1.77 -13.14 -16.35
C LYS A 587 -3.30 -13.13 -16.46
N ASP A 588 -3.90 -11.97 -16.65
CA ASP A 588 -5.36 -11.88 -16.84
C ASP A 588 -5.82 -12.57 -18.13
N PHE A 589 -5.02 -12.51 -19.21
CA PHE A 589 -5.27 -13.27 -20.44
C PHE A 589 -5.17 -14.78 -20.20
N VAL A 590 -4.16 -15.25 -19.47
CA VAL A 590 -4.05 -16.66 -19.06
C VAL A 590 -5.25 -17.09 -18.23
N LYS A 591 -5.69 -16.27 -17.26
CA LYS A 591 -6.90 -16.53 -16.47
C LYS A 591 -8.12 -16.69 -17.37
N GLY A 592 -8.32 -15.76 -18.31
CA GLY A 592 -9.43 -15.82 -19.27
C GLY A 592 -9.38 -17.07 -20.14
N TYR A 593 -8.19 -17.47 -20.58
CA TYR A 593 -7.96 -18.71 -21.33
C TYR A 593 -8.27 -19.96 -20.49
N LEU A 594 -7.69 -20.06 -19.29
CA LEU A 594 -7.90 -21.18 -18.36
C LEU A 594 -9.37 -21.36 -18.01
N THR A 595 -10.08 -20.26 -17.75
CA THR A 595 -11.52 -20.30 -17.45
C THR A 595 -12.32 -20.93 -18.60
N GLN A 596 -11.98 -20.59 -19.86
CA GLN A 596 -12.60 -21.21 -21.02
C GLN A 596 -12.25 -22.71 -21.15
N LYS A 597 -10.99 -23.08 -20.89
CA LYS A 597 -10.52 -24.48 -20.95
C LYS A 597 -11.07 -25.36 -19.84
N ILE A 598 -11.31 -24.82 -18.65
CA ILE A 598 -12.01 -25.51 -17.56
C ILE A 598 -13.43 -25.89 -18.02
N MET A 599 -14.16 -24.94 -18.62
CA MET A 599 -15.51 -25.22 -19.12
C MET A 599 -15.52 -26.18 -20.30
N HIS A 600 -14.60 -26.01 -21.25
CA HIS A 600 -14.55 -26.79 -22.48
C HIS A 600 -13.10 -27.04 -22.93
N LEU A 601 -12.54 -28.19 -22.54
CA LEU A 601 -11.13 -28.51 -22.78
C LEU A 601 -10.77 -28.53 -24.28
N ASP A 602 -11.63 -29.12 -25.11
CA ASP A 602 -11.43 -29.26 -26.56
C ASP A 602 -11.82 -28.03 -27.37
N LYS A 603 -12.61 -27.11 -26.81
CA LYS A 603 -13.15 -26.00 -27.61
C LYS A 603 -12.06 -24.96 -27.86
N LYS A 604 -12.00 -24.46 -29.11
CA LYS A 604 -11.16 -23.31 -29.46
C LYS A 604 -11.47 -22.13 -28.54
N ALA A 605 -10.45 -21.57 -27.90
CA ALA A 605 -10.62 -20.44 -26.99
C ALA A 605 -10.75 -19.13 -27.76
N ASP A 606 -11.53 -18.19 -27.23
CA ASP A 606 -11.51 -16.80 -27.70
C ASP A 606 -10.31 -16.07 -27.08
N THR A 607 -9.40 -15.60 -27.94
CA THR A 607 -8.18 -14.88 -27.58
C THR A 607 -8.32 -13.36 -27.76
N LYS A 608 -9.52 -12.85 -28.09
CA LYS A 608 -9.81 -11.41 -28.22
C LYS A 608 -9.99 -10.73 -26.86
N PHE A 609 -8.96 -10.81 -26.03
CA PHE A 609 -8.96 -10.17 -24.72
C PHE A 609 -8.98 -8.64 -24.83
N LYS A 610 -9.67 -7.98 -23.90
CA LYS A 610 -9.68 -6.51 -23.77
C LYS A 610 -8.92 -6.13 -22.50
N SER A 611 -8.02 -5.17 -22.61
CA SER A 611 -7.34 -4.55 -21.48
C SER A 611 -7.19 -3.06 -21.71
N TYR A 612 -7.10 -2.29 -20.62
CA TYR A 612 -6.82 -0.85 -20.66
C TYR A 612 -5.33 -0.55 -20.85
N ASN A 613 -4.49 -1.58 -20.92
CA ASN A 613 -3.05 -1.45 -21.10
C ASN A 613 -2.70 -1.09 -22.57
N THR A 614 -1.76 -0.17 -22.77
CA THR A 614 -1.27 0.19 -24.12
C THR A 614 0.07 -0.42 -24.48
N VAL A 615 0.72 -1.09 -23.52
CA VAL A 615 2.04 -1.66 -23.66
C VAL A 615 1.95 -2.99 -24.40
N LYS A 616 2.50 -3.07 -25.62
CA LYS A 616 2.39 -4.23 -26.51
C LYS A 616 3.05 -5.49 -25.94
N THR A 617 4.13 -5.33 -25.18
CA THR A 617 4.81 -6.44 -24.49
C THR A 617 3.85 -7.22 -23.59
N MET A 618 2.87 -6.55 -22.98
CA MET A 618 1.85 -7.19 -22.13
C MET A 618 0.86 -8.05 -22.92
N TYR A 619 0.74 -7.81 -24.23
CA TYR A 619 -0.11 -8.58 -25.16
C TYR A 619 0.64 -9.72 -25.85
N PHE A 620 1.98 -9.79 -25.75
CA PHE A 620 2.78 -10.80 -26.43
C PHE A 620 2.31 -12.23 -26.14
N TYR A 621 1.91 -12.50 -24.90
CA TYR A 621 1.46 -13.82 -24.47
C TYR A 621 0.17 -14.30 -25.15
N ILE A 622 -0.64 -13.41 -25.75
CA ILE A 622 -1.80 -13.83 -26.54
C ILE A 622 -1.37 -14.74 -27.69
N SER A 623 -0.27 -14.41 -28.38
CA SER A 623 0.30 -15.23 -29.46
C SER A 623 0.76 -16.60 -28.97
N ILE A 624 1.28 -16.68 -27.73
CA ILE A 624 1.65 -17.95 -27.10
C ILE A 624 0.41 -18.79 -26.80
N LEU A 625 -0.66 -18.19 -26.26
CA LEU A 625 -1.95 -18.85 -26.04
C LEU A 625 -2.58 -19.34 -27.34
N GLU A 626 -2.46 -18.60 -28.43
CA GLU A 626 -2.92 -19.00 -29.77
C GLU A 626 -2.15 -20.22 -30.28
N CYS A 627 -0.83 -20.26 -30.09
CA CYS A 627 0.01 -21.42 -30.44
C CYS A 627 -0.38 -22.67 -29.62
N ILE A 628 -0.62 -22.50 -28.31
CA ILE A 628 -1.11 -23.58 -27.43
C ILE A 628 -2.47 -24.09 -27.92
N ASP A 629 -3.40 -23.19 -28.21
CA ASP A 629 -4.73 -23.57 -28.67
C ASP A 629 -4.67 -24.30 -30.02
N GLU A 630 -3.84 -23.84 -30.96
CA GLU A 630 -3.62 -24.54 -32.24
C GLU A 630 -3.09 -25.96 -32.02
N LYS A 631 -2.11 -26.16 -31.14
CA LYS A 631 -1.59 -27.50 -30.81
C LYS A 631 -2.68 -28.41 -30.22
N ILE A 632 -3.52 -27.88 -29.33
CA ILE A 632 -4.67 -28.62 -28.78
C ILE A 632 -5.66 -29.00 -29.89
N GLN A 633 -6.04 -28.06 -30.76
CA GLN A 633 -7.00 -28.31 -31.85
C GLN A 633 -6.47 -29.32 -32.88
N SER A 634 -5.18 -29.23 -33.21
CA SER A 634 -4.51 -30.10 -34.18
C SER A 634 -4.02 -31.43 -33.58
N LYS A 635 -4.19 -31.64 -32.26
CA LYS A 635 -3.71 -32.82 -31.51
C LYS A 635 -2.22 -33.06 -31.68
N ARG A 636 -1.44 -32.00 -31.80
CA ARG A 636 0.04 -32.04 -31.85
C ARG A 636 0.59 -32.26 -30.45
N ALA A 637 1.56 -33.16 -30.32
CA ALA A 637 2.12 -33.59 -29.04
C ALA A 637 3.54 -33.06 -28.76
N LEU A 638 4.03 -32.12 -29.57
CA LEU A 638 5.33 -31.48 -29.33
C LEU A 638 5.19 -30.27 -28.39
N PRO A 639 6.09 -30.10 -27.38
CA PRO A 639 6.12 -28.92 -26.50
C PRO A 639 6.41 -27.66 -27.30
N LEU A 640 6.07 -26.47 -26.78
CA LEU A 640 6.56 -25.21 -27.34
C LEU A 640 8.10 -25.16 -27.26
N LEU A 641 8.72 -24.45 -28.20
CA LEU A 641 10.17 -24.23 -28.22
C LEU A 641 10.60 -23.46 -26.96
N SER A 642 9.79 -22.49 -26.53
CA SER A 642 10.06 -21.61 -25.38
C SER A 642 9.69 -22.17 -24.01
N PHE A 643 9.19 -23.41 -23.92
CA PHE A 643 8.86 -24.01 -22.63
C PHE A 643 10.11 -24.08 -21.73
N PRO A 644 10.10 -23.45 -20.54
CA PRO A 644 11.27 -23.46 -19.65
C PRO A 644 11.75 -24.88 -19.36
N THR A 645 13.06 -25.10 -19.42
CA THR A 645 13.67 -26.31 -18.86
C THR A 645 14.17 -26.09 -17.45
N HIS A 646 14.42 -24.83 -17.06
CA HIS A 646 14.88 -24.47 -15.73
C HIS A 646 14.19 -23.20 -15.21
N GLU A 647 14.02 -23.12 -13.90
CA GLU A 647 13.45 -21.95 -13.24
C GLU A 647 14.39 -20.73 -13.36
N PRO A 648 13.84 -19.50 -13.37
CA PRO A 648 12.42 -19.20 -13.42
C PRO A 648 11.83 -19.25 -14.84
N HIS A 649 12.67 -19.34 -15.88
CA HIS A 649 12.26 -19.21 -17.28
C HIS A 649 13.29 -19.71 -18.30
N TRP A 650 14.44 -20.23 -17.85
CA TRP A 650 15.56 -20.53 -18.74
C TRP A 650 15.26 -21.77 -19.60
N VAL A 651 15.75 -21.76 -20.83
CA VAL A 651 15.63 -22.89 -21.75
C VAL A 651 17.02 -23.33 -22.19
N ALA A 652 17.40 -24.57 -21.88
CA ALA A 652 18.71 -25.11 -22.18
C ALA A 652 18.97 -25.16 -23.71
N PRO A 653 20.17 -24.75 -24.20
CA PRO A 653 20.46 -24.71 -25.64
C PRO A 653 20.21 -26.03 -26.37
N LYS A 654 20.66 -27.14 -25.79
CA LYS A 654 20.48 -28.48 -26.35
C LYS A 654 19.01 -28.80 -26.57
N THR A 655 18.17 -28.57 -25.56
CA THR A 655 16.73 -28.87 -25.62
C THR A 655 16.01 -28.03 -26.68
N ILE A 656 16.43 -26.77 -26.93
CA ILE A 656 15.86 -25.98 -28.02
C ILE A 656 16.15 -26.64 -29.37
N LEU A 657 17.39 -27.08 -29.61
CA LEU A 657 17.76 -27.73 -30.87
C LEU A 657 17.03 -29.07 -31.04
N GLU A 658 16.92 -29.87 -29.97
CA GLU A 658 16.15 -31.12 -29.99
C GLU A 658 14.68 -30.89 -30.35
N ARG A 659 14.05 -29.87 -29.76
CA ARG A 659 12.66 -29.49 -30.09
C ARG A 659 12.54 -29.01 -31.53
N LEU A 660 13.48 -28.21 -32.04
CA LEU A 660 13.49 -27.78 -33.44
C LEU A 660 13.61 -28.96 -34.42
N ILE A 661 14.52 -29.89 -34.14
CA ILE A 661 14.68 -31.12 -34.94
C ILE A 661 13.38 -31.95 -34.90
N ALA A 662 12.74 -32.07 -33.73
CA ALA A 662 11.46 -32.76 -33.61
C ALA A 662 10.36 -32.09 -34.44
N TYR A 663 10.29 -30.75 -34.44
CA TYR A 663 9.35 -29.99 -35.29
C TYR A 663 9.60 -30.24 -36.78
N GLN A 664 10.86 -30.17 -37.23
CA GLN A 664 11.24 -30.48 -38.62
C GLN A 664 10.84 -31.90 -39.02
N ASN A 665 11.15 -32.89 -38.17
CA ASN A 665 10.83 -34.30 -38.43
C ASN A 665 9.32 -34.56 -38.47
N ALA A 666 8.54 -33.83 -37.68
CA ALA A 666 7.09 -33.90 -37.67
C ALA A 666 6.42 -33.02 -38.74
N ASN A 667 7.20 -32.25 -39.52
CA ASN A 667 6.70 -31.23 -40.46
C ASN A 667 5.72 -30.25 -39.79
N GLU A 668 5.95 -29.92 -38.51
CA GLU A 668 5.20 -28.91 -37.77
C GLU A 668 5.75 -27.52 -38.07
N THR A 669 4.87 -26.55 -38.36
CA THR A 669 5.28 -25.17 -38.60
C THR A 669 5.83 -24.52 -37.33
N ILE A 670 7.00 -23.87 -37.45
CA ILE A 670 7.60 -23.10 -36.37
C ILE A 670 6.90 -21.74 -36.24
N ASP A 671 6.36 -21.45 -35.06
CA ASP A 671 5.88 -20.11 -34.72
C ASP A 671 7.06 -19.21 -34.34
N PHE A 672 7.16 -18.04 -34.99
CA PHE A 672 8.28 -17.13 -34.78
C PHE A 672 8.20 -16.38 -33.44
N ASN A 673 7.02 -16.21 -32.83
CA ASN A 673 6.92 -15.63 -31.48
C ASN A 673 7.45 -16.63 -30.44
N ASP A 674 7.06 -17.90 -30.57
CA ASP A 674 7.57 -18.98 -29.72
C ASP A 674 9.10 -19.13 -29.84
N LEU A 675 9.63 -19.16 -31.07
CA LEU A 675 11.08 -19.25 -31.29
C LEU A 675 11.83 -18.01 -30.77
N THR A 676 11.32 -16.79 -30.99
CA THR A 676 11.91 -15.56 -30.43
C THR A 676 11.99 -15.64 -28.89
N LEU A 677 10.92 -16.12 -28.24
CA LEU A 677 10.89 -16.25 -26.78
C LEU A 677 11.90 -17.31 -26.31
N ALA A 678 12.00 -18.44 -27.01
CA ALA A 678 12.99 -19.48 -26.72
C ALA A 678 14.43 -18.95 -26.82
N ILE A 679 14.75 -18.20 -27.88
CA ILE A 679 16.05 -17.55 -28.07
C ILE A 679 16.35 -16.57 -26.93
N SER A 680 15.37 -15.72 -26.57
CA SER A 680 15.56 -14.73 -25.50
C SER A 680 15.85 -15.37 -24.14
N ARG A 681 15.29 -16.56 -23.89
CA ARG A 681 15.46 -17.36 -22.67
C ARG A 681 16.60 -18.38 -22.72
N MET A 682 17.41 -18.41 -23.78
CA MET A 682 18.49 -19.38 -23.93
C MET A 682 19.82 -18.85 -23.37
N PRO A 683 20.33 -19.32 -22.21
CA PRO A 683 21.64 -18.91 -21.73
C PRO A 683 22.77 -19.58 -22.53
N LEU A 684 23.93 -18.94 -22.61
CA LEU A 684 25.15 -19.54 -23.18
C LEU A 684 25.86 -20.43 -22.14
N GLU A 685 25.16 -21.47 -21.71
CA GLU A 685 25.63 -22.51 -20.79
C GLU A 685 25.40 -23.88 -21.42
N GLN A 686 26.36 -24.80 -21.28
CA GLN A 686 26.27 -26.17 -21.82
C GLN A 686 26.05 -26.20 -23.35
N VAL A 687 26.65 -25.27 -24.08
CA VAL A 687 26.49 -25.14 -25.54
C VAL A 687 27.20 -26.29 -26.28
N GLU A 688 28.25 -26.83 -25.68
CA GLU A 688 29.06 -27.93 -26.20
C GLU A 688 28.21 -29.17 -26.50
N ASP A 689 27.20 -29.45 -25.66
CA ASP A 689 26.28 -30.57 -25.84
C ASP A 689 25.24 -30.32 -26.96
N ALA A 690 25.04 -29.06 -27.34
CA ALA A 690 24.09 -28.65 -28.38
C ALA A 690 24.76 -28.61 -29.77
N ILE A 691 26.05 -28.25 -29.86
CA ILE A 691 26.78 -28.08 -31.14
C ILE A 691 26.61 -29.27 -32.11
N PRO A 692 26.69 -30.55 -31.69
CA PRO A 692 26.52 -31.68 -32.61
C PRO A 692 25.15 -31.76 -33.29
N LEU A 693 24.13 -31.12 -32.73
CA LEU A 693 22.76 -31.12 -33.27
C LEU A 693 22.58 -30.12 -34.41
N LEU A 694 23.44 -29.11 -34.54
CA LEU A 694 23.33 -28.06 -35.57
C LEU A 694 23.32 -28.61 -37.00
N SER A 695 24.03 -29.70 -37.27
CA SER A 695 24.07 -30.31 -38.61
C SER A 695 22.77 -31.00 -39.02
N GLN A 696 21.83 -31.19 -38.09
CA GLN A 696 20.52 -31.80 -38.34
C GLN A 696 19.42 -30.75 -38.63
N LEU A 697 19.74 -29.47 -38.44
CA LEU A 697 18.81 -28.37 -38.72
C LEU A 697 18.83 -27.96 -40.18
N GLU A 698 17.71 -27.41 -40.65
CA GLU A 698 17.66 -26.70 -41.93
C GLU A 698 18.63 -25.52 -41.95
N THR A 699 19.13 -25.16 -43.13
CA THR A 699 20.24 -24.20 -43.33
C THR A 699 20.01 -22.87 -42.60
N GLU A 700 18.81 -22.33 -42.64
CA GLU A 700 18.41 -21.06 -42.06
C GLU A 700 18.47 -21.10 -40.53
N MET A 701 17.95 -22.18 -39.92
CA MET A 701 17.99 -22.38 -38.47
C MET A 701 19.39 -22.70 -37.98
N LYS A 702 20.14 -23.53 -38.71
CA LYS A 702 21.54 -23.81 -38.44
C LYS A 702 22.36 -22.51 -38.38
N ASN A 703 22.27 -21.66 -39.40
CA ASN A 703 23.00 -20.39 -39.45
C ASN A 703 22.64 -19.48 -38.25
N LEU A 704 21.37 -19.42 -37.87
CA LEU A 704 20.91 -18.60 -36.75
C LEU A 704 21.47 -19.10 -35.40
N PHE A 705 21.45 -20.40 -35.15
CA PHE A 705 21.95 -20.94 -33.88
C PHE A 705 23.48 -20.98 -33.80
N GLU A 706 24.19 -21.15 -34.92
CA GLU A 706 25.64 -20.92 -34.98
C GLU A 706 26.00 -19.49 -34.56
N PHE A 707 25.20 -18.50 -34.98
CA PHE A 707 25.35 -17.11 -34.55
C PHE A 707 25.04 -16.92 -33.06
N CYS A 708 23.93 -17.51 -32.58
CA CYS A 708 23.56 -17.44 -31.16
C CYS A 708 24.67 -18.03 -30.27
N PHE A 709 25.30 -19.12 -30.70
CA PHE A 709 26.39 -19.78 -29.97
C PHE A 709 27.76 -19.09 -30.10
N GLY A 710 27.86 -18.00 -30.86
CA GLY A 710 29.11 -17.27 -31.04
C GLY A 710 30.14 -17.97 -31.91
N MET A 711 29.72 -18.90 -32.75
CA MET A 711 30.59 -19.55 -33.73
C MET A 711 30.98 -18.58 -34.86
N HIS A 712 30.08 -17.67 -35.22
CA HIS A 712 30.33 -16.52 -36.08
C HIS A 712 29.37 -15.38 -35.74
N LYS A 713 29.64 -14.18 -36.26
CA LYS A 713 28.81 -12.98 -36.04
C LYS A 713 28.18 -12.45 -37.33
N GLU A 714 28.21 -13.25 -38.40
CA GLU A 714 27.69 -12.85 -39.70
C GLU A 714 26.17 -13.01 -39.75
N ILE A 715 25.45 -11.93 -40.06
CA ILE A 715 24.00 -11.93 -40.20
C ILE A 715 23.62 -12.39 -41.62
N LYS A 716 23.03 -13.58 -41.74
CA LYS A 716 22.64 -14.19 -43.03
C LYS A 716 21.12 -14.15 -43.24
N ILE A 717 20.59 -12.98 -43.59
CA ILE A 717 19.15 -12.81 -43.88
C ILE A 717 18.82 -13.47 -45.24
N PRO A 718 17.77 -14.32 -45.33
CA PRO A 718 17.35 -14.93 -46.59
C PRO A 718 17.01 -13.89 -47.67
N LYS A 719 17.34 -14.15 -48.94
CA LYS A 719 16.99 -13.25 -50.07
C LYS A 719 15.53 -13.47 -50.50
N GLU A 720 14.83 -12.39 -50.90
CA GLU A 720 13.45 -12.47 -51.40
C GLU A 720 13.36 -13.09 -52.81
N GLY A 721 12.36 -13.95 -53.04
CA GLY A 721 11.96 -14.43 -54.38
C GLY A 721 10.91 -13.52 -55.03
N ILE A 722 10.88 -13.48 -56.37
CA ILE A 722 10.09 -12.53 -57.20
C ILE A 722 8.56 -12.58 -56.95
N LEU A 723 8.03 -13.71 -56.47
CA LEU A 723 6.59 -13.87 -56.15
C LEU A 723 6.20 -13.18 -54.82
N ASN A 724 7.13 -12.95 -53.90
CA ASN A 724 6.86 -12.32 -52.59
C ASN A 724 6.64 -10.80 -52.68
N THR A 725 7.17 -10.16 -53.72
CA THR A 725 6.94 -8.74 -54.02
C THR A 725 5.46 -8.39 -54.28
N LEU A 726 4.64 -9.36 -54.69
CA LEU A 726 3.19 -9.20 -54.85
C LEU A 726 2.44 -9.27 -53.51
N PHE A 727 2.90 -10.11 -52.56
CA PHE A 727 2.33 -10.21 -51.21
C PHE A 727 2.61 -8.98 -50.34
N GLN A 728 3.76 -8.32 -50.52
CA GLN A 728 4.07 -7.04 -49.84
C GLN A 728 3.03 -5.95 -50.16
N LYS A 729 2.48 -5.91 -51.39
CA LYS A 729 1.45 -4.94 -51.78
C LYS A 729 0.10 -5.16 -51.09
N ALA A 730 -0.14 -6.36 -50.54
CA ALA A 730 -1.35 -6.71 -49.78
C ALA A 730 -1.21 -6.51 -48.26
N GLY A 731 -0.05 -6.04 -47.78
CA GLY A 731 0.18 -5.67 -46.37
C GLY A 731 0.56 -6.81 -45.41
N GLY A 732 0.80 -8.03 -45.91
CA GLY A 732 1.25 -9.20 -45.13
C GLY A 732 2.76 -9.19 -44.84
N GLU A 733 3.20 -9.92 -43.80
CA GLU A 733 4.62 -10.13 -43.49
C GLU A 733 5.26 -11.14 -44.47
N THR A 734 6.43 -10.80 -45.04
CA THR A 734 7.21 -11.74 -45.86
C THR A 734 8.09 -12.64 -44.99
N LEU A 735 8.46 -13.81 -45.50
CA LEU A 735 9.38 -14.71 -44.82
C LEU A 735 10.72 -14.02 -44.47
N GLN A 736 11.25 -13.21 -45.40
CA GLN A 736 12.45 -12.39 -45.15
C GLN A 736 12.25 -11.44 -43.96
N SER A 737 11.11 -10.74 -43.89
CA SER A 737 10.83 -9.83 -42.77
C SER A 737 10.72 -10.56 -41.43
N LYS A 738 10.20 -11.80 -41.42
CA LYS A 738 10.13 -12.64 -40.22
C LYS A 738 11.52 -13.02 -39.70
N TYR A 739 12.38 -13.53 -40.58
CA TYR A 739 13.77 -13.86 -40.22
C TYR A 739 14.58 -12.63 -39.81
N THR A 740 14.36 -11.48 -40.46
CA THR A 740 15.07 -10.23 -40.11
C THR A 740 14.84 -9.85 -38.64
N ALA A 741 13.58 -9.89 -38.18
CA ALA A 741 13.26 -9.63 -36.78
C ALA A 741 13.85 -10.69 -35.83
N LEU A 742 13.84 -11.97 -36.23
CA LEU A 742 14.41 -13.05 -35.44
C LEU A 742 15.93 -12.89 -35.23
N TRP A 743 16.67 -12.57 -36.29
CA TRP A 743 18.10 -12.25 -36.22
C TRP A 743 18.38 -11.03 -35.34
N ALA A 744 17.52 -10.01 -35.38
CA ALA A 744 17.66 -8.83 -34.52
C ALA A 744 17.43 -9.16 -33.03
N VAL A 745 16.48 -10.04 -32.70
CA VAL A 745 16.29 -10.57 -31.33
C VAL A 745 17.53 -11.34 -30.88
N ALA A 746 18.06 -12.24 -31.71
CA ALA A 746 19.27 -13.00 -31.38
C ALA A 746 20.46 -12.06 -31.13
N ALA A 747 20.67 -11.07 -32.01
CA ALA A 747 21.72 -10.06 -31.86
C ALA A 747 21.57 -9.30 -30.53
N GLN A 748 20.38 -8.84 -30.20
CA GLN A 748 20.13 -8.08 -28.97
C GLN A 748 20.17 -8.95 -27.69
N THR A 749 19.98 -10.26 -27.81
CA THR A 749 20.05 -11.22 -26.70
C THR A 749 21.51 -11.55 -26.35
N PHE A 750 22.32 -11.88 -27.35
CA PHE A 750 23.68 -12.41 -27.14
C PHE A 750 24.78 -11.35 -27.30
N TYR A 751 24.52 -10.28 -28.05
CA TYR A 751 25.46 -9.19 -28.31
C TYR A 751 24.81 -7.82 -28.07
N PRO A 752 24.24 -7.56 -26.86
CA PRO A 752 23.43 -6.36 -26.60
C PRO A 752 24.19 -5.03 -26.73
N ASN A 753 25.53 -5.08 -26.77
CA ASN A 753 26.42 -3.93 -26.87
C ASN A 753 27.04 -3.77 -28.29
N GLU A 754 26.76 -4.67 -29.23
CA GLU A 754 27.33 -4.65 -30.59
C GLU A 754 26.39 -4.03 -31.62
N THR A 755 26.96 -3.53 -32.72
CA THR A 755 26.23 -2.94 -33.84
C THR A 755 26.39 -3.79 -35.09
N PHE A 756 25.27 -4.07 -35.77
CA PHE A 756 25.18 -4.92 -36.95
C PHE A 756 24.58 -4.13 -38.13
N GLU A 757 25.43 -3.67 -39.04
CA GLU A 757 25.02 -2.87 -40.21
C GLU A 757 24.05 -3.59 -41.15
N ALA A 758 23.99 -4.92 -41.09
CA ALA A 758 23.09 -5.74 -41.90
C ALA A 758 21.60 -5.33 -41.78
N PHE A 759 21.20 -4.76 -40.63
CA PHE A 759 19.81 -4.34 -40.40
C PHE A 759 19.48 -2.96 -40.99
N GLU A 760 20.47 -2.12 -41.31
CA GLU A 760 20.25 -0.74 -41.81
C GLU A 760 19.63 -0.72 -43.23
N LYS A 761 19.70 -1.82 -43.97
CA LYS A 761 19.08 -1.99 -45.30
C LYS A 761 17.78 -2.79 -45.29
N THR A 762 17.17 -2.96 -44.11
CA THR A 762 15.97 -3.80 -43.93
C THR A 762 14.76 -2.99 -43.48
N THR A 763 13.59 -3.63 -43.36
CA THR A 763 12.34 -2.99 -42.90
C THR A 763 12.39 -2.50 -41.45
N ILE A 764 13.35 -2.96 -40.64
CA ILE A 764 13.51 -2.58 -39.23
C ILE A 764 14.61 -1.52 -39.01
N ALA A 765 15.18 -0.95 -40.08
CA ALA A 765 16.17 0.10 -39.98
C ALA A 765 15.66 1.29 -39.14
N GLY A 766 16.46 1.75 -38.17
CA GLY A 766 16.11 2.84 -37.26
C GLY A 766 15.04 2.52 -36.21
N VAL A 767 14.64 1.25 -36.04
CA VAL A 767 13.85 0.79 -34.88
C VAL A 767 14.77 0.68 -33.66
N ALA A 768 14.33 1.10 -32.48
CA ALA A 768 15.13 1.01 -31.26
C ALA A 768 15.44 -0.46 -30.92
N PHE A 769 16.67 -0.75 -30.49
CA PHE A 769 17.17 -2.10 -30.20
C PHE A 769 17.18 -3.07 -31.41
N ALA A 770 16.94 -2.58 -32.63
CA ALA A 770 17.06 -3.38 -33.84
C ALA A 770 18.49 -3.28 -34.38
N GLY A 771 19.34 -4.24 -34.01
CA GLY A 771 20.68 -4.36 -34.59
C GLY A 771 21.76 -3.45 -34.00
N LYS A 772 21.44 -2.65 -32.98
CA LYS A 772 22.42 -1.88 -32.20
C LYS A 772 21.87 -1.49 -30.83
N PRO A 773 22.74 -1.16 -29.85
CA PRO A 773 22.30 -0.71 -28.53
C PRO A 773 21.53 0.60 -28.65
N PHE A 774 20.48 0.77 -27.85
CA PHE A 774 19.73 2.02 -27.78
C PHE A 774 20.16 2.81 -26.54
N GLN A 775 20.92 3.88 -26.75
CA GLN A 775 21.54 4.69 -25.68
C GLN A 775 21.24 6.18 -25.87
N ASN A 776 19.95 6.53 -25.96
CA ASN A 776 19.57 7.93 -26.02
C ASN A 776 19.84 8.62 -24.68
N PRO A 777 20.33 9.87 -24.69
CA PRO A 777 20.61 10.60 -23.48
C PRO A 777 19.32 10.82 -22.69
N ILE A 778 19.44 10.69 -21.38
CA ILE A 778 18.42 11.11 -20.43
C ILE A 778 18.55 12.63 -20.28
N ASN A 779 17.47 13.35 -20.48
CA ASN A 779 17.40 14.81 -20.40
C ASN A 779 16.42 15.23 -19.30
N PHE A 780 16.48 16.52 -18.94
CA PHE A 780 15.57 17.13 -17.98
C PHE A 780 14.77 18.25 -18.65
N VAL A 781 13.44 18.21 -18.49
CA VAL A 781 12.53 19.19 -19.06
C VAL A 781 11.77 19.90 -17.93
N GLU A 782 11.83 21.23 -17.89
CA GLU A 782 11.01 22.00 -16.96
C GLU A 782 9.54 21.92 -17.40
N LYS A 783 8.68 21.54 -16.46
CA LYS A 783 7.23 21.64 -16.55
C LYS A 783 6.73 22.68 -15.58
N HIS A 784 5.56 23.23 -15.86
CA HIS A 784 4.90 24.13 -14.94
C HIS A 784 3.38 24.03 -15.09
N ASN A 785 2.69 24.25 -13.97
CA ASN A 785 1.26 24.46 -13.92
C ASN A 785 1.00 25.88 -13.46
N GLU A 786 0.12 26.57 -14.18
CA GLU A 786 -0.40 27.88 -13.78
C GLU A 786 -1.87 27.73 -13.40
N TRP A 787 -2.22 28.20 -12.21
CA TRP A 787 -3.61 28.31 -11.80
C TRP A 787 -3.83 29.65 -11.11
N VAL A 788 -5.07 30.12 -11.12
CA VAL A 788 -5.47 31.27 -10.32
C VAL A 788 -5.88 30.73 -8.96
N ASP A 789 -5.20 31.14 -7.89
CA ASP A 789 -5.64 30.80 -6.54
C ASP A 789 -7.05 31.36 -6.36
N TYR A 790 -8.02 30.47 -6.14
CA TYR A 790 -9.43 30.86 -6.13
C TYR A 790 -9.76 31.82 -4.96
N ARG A 791 -8.89 31.84 -3.94
CA ARG A 791 -9.00 32.65 -2.72
C ARG A 791 -8.33 34.02 -2.90
N THR A 792 -7.11 34.10 -3.43
CA THR A 792 -6.38 35.38 -3.58
C THR A 792 -6.56 36.04 -4.95
N LYS A 793 -7.09 35.31 -5.94
CA LYS A 793 -7.17 35.72 -7.35
C LYS A 793 -5.80 35.96 -8.01
N GLU A 794 -4.70 35.58 -7.36
CA GLU A 794 -3.36 35.69 -7.92
C GLU A 794 -3.05 34.51 -8.83
N LYS A 795 -2.25 34.77 -9.88
CA LYS A 795 -1.69 33.71 -10.72
C LYS A 795 -0.56 33.03 -9.95
N MET A 796 -0.78 31.77 -9.61
CA MET A 796 0.22 30.89 -9.03
C MET A 796 0.87 30.08 -10.15
N ARG A 797 2.19 29.98 -10.11
CA ARG A 797 2.96 29.06 -10.96
C ARG A 797 3.70 28.08 -10.06
N HIS A 798 3.58 26.80 -10.36
CA HIS A 798 4.42 25.76 -9.80
C HIS A 798 5.19 25.10 -10.94
N SER A 799 6.52 25.24 -10.91
CA SER A 799 7.42 24.54 -11.83
C SER A 799 8.03 23.31 -11.18
N TRP A 800 8.28 22.26 -11.97
CA TRP A 800 9.03 21.07 -11.58
C TRP A 800 9.87 20.56 -12.77
N MET A 801 10.88 19.73 -12.48
CA MET A 801 11.69 19.09 -13.52
C MET A 801 11.19 17.67 -13.77
N GLU A 802 11.09 17.29 -15.03
CA GLU A 802 10.78 15.91 -15.44
C GLU A 802 11.96 15.28 -16.16
N LEU A 803 12.26 14.03 -15.81
CA LEU A 803 13.19 13.18 -16.56
C LEU A 803 12.53 12.76 -17.87
N ALA A 804 13.24 12.93 -18.99
CA ALA A 804 12.76 12.60 -20.32
C ALA A 804 13.82 11.81 -21.10
N VAL A 805 13.39 10.86 -21.92
CA VAL A 805 14.22 10.16 -22.89
C VAL A 805 13.57 10.32 -24.26
N GLU A 806 14.35 10.75 -25.26
CA GLU A 806 13.85 10.86 -26.63
C GLU A 806 13.65 9.47 -27.21
N LEU A 807 12.48 9.22 -27.83
CA LEU A 807 12.16 7.95 -28.48
C LEU A 807 11.94 8.17 -29.98
N PRO A 808 12.31 7.18 -30.83
CA PRO A 808 12.05 7.27 -32.26
C PRO A 808 10.55 7.27 -32.57
N GLY A 809 10.16 7.85 -33.71
CA GLY A 809 8.78 7.78 -34.19
C GLY A 809 8.32 6.34 -34.46
N TYR A 810 7.01 6.11 -34.39
CA TYR A 810 6.45 4.77 -34.61
C TYR A 810 6.72 4.25 -36.02
N LYS A 811 7.22 3.03 -36.11
CA LYS A 811 7.25 2.20 -37.32
C LYS A 811 6.48 0.90 -37.07
N LYS A 812 5.98 0.24 -38.11
CA LYS A 812 5.35 -1.08 -37.97
C LYS A 812 6.41 -2.07 -37.47
N ILE A 813 6.23 -2.55 -36.23
CA ILE A 813 7.14 -3.48 -35.56
C ILE A 813 6.48 -4.86 -35.55
N PRO A 814 7.12 -5.91 -36.10
CA PRO A 814 6.64 -7.29 -36.01
C PRO A 814 6.50 -7.73 -34.55
N ASN A 815 5.49 -8.54 -34.23
CA ASN A 815 5.21 -8.95 -32.85
C ASN A 815 6.36 -9.75 -32.21
N HIS A 816 7.10 -10.51 -33.03
CA HIS A 816 8.27 -11.28 -32.61
C HIS A 816 9.58 -10.48 -32.60
N LEU A 817 9.56 -9.16 -32.80
CA LEU A 817 10.71 -8.27 -32.54
C LEU A 817 10.67 -7.74 -31.09
N LEU A 818 10.86 -8.67 -30.15
CA LEU A 818 10.51 -8.53 -28.74
C LEU A 818 11.10 -7.29 -28.03
N TYR A 819 12.41 -7.04 -28.18
CA TYR A 819 13.11 -5.93 -27.49
C TYR A 819 12.69 -4.53 -27.97
N SER A 820 11.99 -4.43 -29.11
CA SER A 820 11.60 -3.15 -29.72
C SER A 820 10.12 -2.82 -29.54
N LEU A 821 9.30 -3.75 -29.03
CA LEU A 821 7.83 -3.68 -29.07
C LEU A 821 7.21 -2.41 -28.49
N ASP A 822 7.86 -1.78 -27.52
CA ASP A 822 7.38 -0.59 -26.81
C ASP A 822 8.41 0.54 -26.75
N CYS A 823 9.46 0.45 -27.56
CA CYS A 823 10.61 1.36 -27.55
C CYS A 823 10.47 2.46 -28.63
N TYR A 824 9.33 3.14 -28.65
CA TYR A 824 9.03 4.21 -29.61
C TYR A 824 8.08 5.26 -29.00
N PHE A 825 8.03 6.43 -29.62
CA PHE A 825 7.19 7.53 -29.17
C PHE A 825 5.70 7.21 -29.41
N VAL A 826 4.95 7.10 -28.31
CA VAL A 826 3.50 6.79 -28.28
C VAL A 826 2.62 7.99 -27.92
N GLY A 827 3.24 9.10 -27.50
CA GLY A 827 2.55 10.31 -27.06
C GLY A 827 3.22 10.93 -25.83
N LYS A 828 2.74 12.11 -25.42
CA LYS A 828 3.31 12.84 -24.25
C LYS A 828 2.70 12.44 -22.91
N ASN A 829 1.63 11.65 -22.90
CA ASN A 829 0.88 11.36 -21.69
C ASN A 829 1.40 10.09 -21.01
N SER A 830 1.58 10.12 -19.70
CA SER A 830 2.19 9.03 -18.93
C SER A 830 1.39 7.73 -19.00
N TRP A 831 0.07 7.78 -19.27
CA TRP A 831 -0.76 6.57 -19.40
C TRP A 831 -0.28 5.63 -20.50
N TYR A 832 0.34 6.14 -21.58
CA TYR A 832 0.87 5.31 -22.66
C TYR A 832 2.07 4.44 -22.22
N HIS A 833 2.73 4.85 -21.15
CA HIS A 833 3.89 4.18 -20.58
C HIS A 833 3.54 3.36 -19.34
N HIS A 834 2.30 3.39 -18.89
CA HIS A 834 1.90 2.83 -17.61
C HIS A 834 2.03 1.31 -17.58
N LEU A 835 2.72 0.81 -16.55
CA LEU A 835 2.75 -0.60 -16.17
C LEU A 835 1.89 -0.78 -14.93
N TYR A 836 0.87 -1.62 -15.01
CA TYR A 836 -0.04 -1.87 -13.91
C TYR A 836 0.54 -3.01 -13.04
N GLY A 837 0.98 -2.69 -11.82
CA GLY A 837 1.45 -3.70 -10.85
C GLY A 837 2.88 -4.21 -11.07
N GLY A 838 3.50 -4.64 -9.97
CA GLY A 838 4.86 -5.21 -9.96
C GLY A 838 4.98 -6.53 -10.74
N ASP A 839 3.91 -7.31 -10.83
CA ASP A 839 3.81 -8.53 -11.65
C ASP A 839 4.05 -8.27 -13.15
N SER A 840 3.71 -7.07 -13.64
CA SER A 840 4.06 -6.65 -15.02
C SER A 840 5.58 -6.55 -15.23
N VAL A 841 6.34 -6.18 -14.20
CA VAL A 841 7.81 -6.06 -14.25
C VAL A 841 8.45 -7.44 -14.28
N TYR A 842 7.97 -8.36 -13.43
CA TYR A 842 8.43 -9.76 -13.43
C TYR A 842 8.12 -10.45 -14.76
N TYR A 843 6.90 -10.32 -15.28
CA TYR A 843 6.53 -10.87 -16.58
C TYR A 843 7.40 -10.32 -17.72
N TRP A 844 7.68 -9.01 -17.75
CA TRP A 844 8.56 -8.45 -18.78
C TRP A 844 9.96 -9.06 -18.70
N ASN A 845 10.53 -9.13 -17.49
CA ASN A 845 11.80 -9.80 -17.26
C ASN A 845 11.76 -11.28 -17.70
N ASP A 846 10.63 -11.96 -17.54
CA ASP A 846 10.47 -13.36 -17.94
C ASP A 846 10.45 -13.56 -19.46
N LEU A 847 10.08 -12.54 -20.23
CA LEU A 847 10.18 -12.60 -21.68
C LEU A 847 11.61 -12.38 -22.17
N MET A 848 12.34 -11.48 -21.51
CA MET A 848 13.66 -11.03 -21.97
C MET A 848 14.71 -10.93 -20.85
N PRO A 849 15.05 -12.05 -20.19
CA PRO A 849 15.86 -12.02 -18.98
C PRO A 849 17.33 -11.66 -19.20
N GLN A 850 17.86 -11.86 -20.41
CA GLN A 850 19.27 -11.62 -20.72
C GLN A 850 19.60 -10.16 -20.97
N ASN A 851 18.65 -9.37 -21.46
CA ASN A 851 18.84 -7.95 -21.70
C ASN A 851 17.64 -7.14 -21.19
N LYS A 852 17.87 -6.46 -20.07
CA LYS A 852 16.86 -5.70 -19.32
C LYS A 852 16.75 -4.24 -19.76
N GLU A 853 17.54 -3.78 -20.73
CA GLU A 853 17.54 -2.37 -21.19
C GLU A 853 16.14 -1.89 -21.63
N PRO A 854 15.33 -2.64 -22.40
CA PRO A 854 13.98 -2.18 -22.75
C PRO A 854 13.04 -2.04 -21.55
N LEU A 855 13.14 -2.95 -20.57
CA LEU A 855 12.38 -2.86 -19.32
C LEU A 855 12.79 -1.62 -18.53
N ALA A 856 14.10 -1.39 -18.37
CA ALA A 856 14.61 -0.23 -17.66
C ALA A 856 14.21 1.08 -18.34
N LEU A 857 14.31 1.16 -19.67
CA LEU A 857 13.80 2.30 -20.44
C LEU A 857 12.30 2.52 -20.19
N LYS A 858 11.51 1.46 -20.16
CA LYS A 858 10.07 1.57 -19.88
C LYS A 858 9.80 2.07 -18.45
N LEU A 859 10.53 1.55 -17.46
CA LEU A 859 10.43 1.99 -16.06
C LEU A 859 10.82 3.46 -15.90
N LEU A 860 11.84 3.95 -16.61
CA LEU A 860 12.20 5.36 -16.60
C LEU A 860 11.02 6.25 -17.02
N LEU A 861 10.33 5.87 -18.08
CA LEU A 861 9.20 6.61 -18.65
C LEU A 861 7.88 6.42 -17.87
N ALA A 862 7.75 5.31 -17.14
CA ALA A 862 6.53 4.97 -16.39
C ALA A 862 6.57 5.47 -14.93
N ALA A 863 7.74 5.40 -14.29
CA ALA A 863 7.91 5.60 -12.86
C ALA A 863 8.89 6.72 -12.51
N CYS A 864 9.96 6.90 -13.29
CA CYS A 864 11.04 7.81 -12.93
C CYS A 864 10.94 9.21 -13.56
N VAL A 865 9.86 9.53 -14.28
CA VAL A 865 9.64 10.88 -14.85
C VAL A 865 9.69 11.95 -13.76
N ASN A 866 9.16 11.64 -12.57
CA ASN A 866 9.25 12.45 -11.35
C ASN A 866 9.42 11.55 -10.12
N THR A 867 9.56 12.13 -8.94
CA THR A 867 9.82 11.38 -7.69
C THR A 867 8.57 10.84 -6.99
N SER A 868 7.38 10.98 -7.56
CA SER A 868 6.10 10.67 -6.88
C SER A 868 5.33 9.50 -7.48
N SER A 869 5.89 8.82 -8.48
CA SER A 869 5.18 7.80 -9.28
C SER A 869 5.74 6.39 -9.08
N GLY A 870 4.95 5.35 -9.41
CA GLY A 870 5.45 3.98 -9.69
C GLY A 870 6.01 3.16 -8.52
N SER A 871 5.49 3.33 -7.30
CA SER A 871 6.04 2.67 -6.10
C SER A 871 6.11 1.13 -6.20
N ASP A 872 5.08 0.49 -6.71
CA ASP A 872 4.96 -0.97 -6.82
C ASP A 872 5.88 -1.54 -7.92
N ILE A 873 5.90 -0.94 -9.10
CA ILE A 873 6.76 -1.37 -10.22
C ILE A 873 8.25 -1.12 -9.94
N LEU A 874 8.60 -0.05 -9.21
CA LEU A 874 9.98 0.17 -8.75
C LEU A 874 10.39 -0.82 -7.66
N THR A 875 9.47 -1.20 -6.78
CA THR A 875 9.72 -2.25 -5.77
C THR A 875 10.01 -3.58 -6.45
N ALA A 876 9.22 -3.97 -7.46
CA ALA A 876 9.48 -5.17 -8.24
C ALA A 876 10.82 -5.12 -8.99
N PHE A 877 11.17 -3.97 -9.58
CA PHE A 877 12.50 -3.76 -10.16
C PHE A 877 13.63 -3.94 -9.15
N LEU A 878 13.49 -3.40 -7.93
CA LEU A 878 14.49 -3.54 -6.88
C LEU A 878 14.64 -5.01 -6.42
N HIS A 879 13.54 -5.77 -6.34
CA HIS A 879 13.63 -7.21 -6.10
C HIS A 879 14.36 -7.96 -7.21
N LEU A 880 14.16 -7.58 -8.48
CA LEU A 880 14.96 -8.12 -9.59
C LEU A 880 16.43 -7.70 -9.44
N ALA A 881 16.68 -6.42 -9.15
CA ALA A 881 18.02 -5.87 -8.97
C ALA A 881 18.78 -6.55 -7.82
N ASN A 882 18.08 -7.06 -6.80
CA ASN A 882 18.71 -7.78 -5.69
C ASN A 882 19.17 -9.20 -6.04
N ARG A 883 18.68 -9.78 -7.15
CA ARG A 883 19.08 -11.14 -7.53
C ARG A 883 20.56 -11.20 -7.88
N THR A 884 21.19 -12.34 -7.59
CA THR A 884 22.62 -12.56 -7.84
C THR A 884 22.98 -12.49 -9.32
N ASP A 885 22.07 -12.95 -10.20
CA ASP A 885 22.22 -12.93 -11.66
C ASP A 885 21.93 -11.57 -12.31
N PHE A 886 21.53 -10.56 -11.53
CA PHE A 886 21.22 -9.24 -12.06
C PHE A 886 22.48 -8.44 -12.35
N VAL A 887 22.63 -8.04 -13.62
CA VAL A 887 23.71 -7.17 -14.11
C VAL A 887 23.15 -5.78 -14.43
N PHE A 888 23.79 -4.76 -13.86
CA PHE A 888 23.42 -3.37 -14.08
C PHE A 888 23.93 -2.86 -15.43
N SER A 889 22.99 -2.39 -16.25
CA SER A 889 23.22 -1.72 -17.52
C SER A 889 22.96 -0.20 -17.39
N ASN A 890 23.07 0.59 -18.47
CA ASN A 890 22.95 2.06 -18.42
C ASN A 890 21.59 2.52 -17.89
N TYR A 891 20.48 2.08 -18.50
CA TYR A 891 19.17 2.47 -17.98
C TYR A 891 18.85 1.77 -16.65
N CYS A 892 19.33 0.55 -16.40
CA CYS A 892 19.12 -0.11 -15.11
C CYS A 892 19.75 0.68 -13.95
N SER A 893 20.99 1.12 -14.10
CA SER A 893 21.68 1.98 -13.12
C SER A 893 20.96 3.30 -12.93
N THR A 894 20.30 3.82 -13.98
CA THR A 894 19.48 5.03 -13.89
C THR A 894 18.21 4.81 -13.08
N VAL A 895 17.44 3.76 -13.37
CA VAL A 895 16.25 3.41 -12.59
C VAL A 895 16.63 3.19 -11.13
N PHE A 896 17.73 2.46 -10.88
CA PHE A 896 18.24 2.21 -9.55
C PHE A 896 18.60 3.50 -8.81
N ALA A 897 19.35 4.41 -9.44
CA ALA A 897 19.67 5.71 -8.86
C ALA A 897 18.43 6.56 -8.58
N CYS A 898 17.43 6.55 -9.48
CA CYS A 898 16.17 7.28 -9.29
C CYS A 898 15.43 6.82 -8.02
N CYS A 899 15.51 5.53 -7.67
CA CYS A 899 14.85 4.97 -6.49
C CYS A 899 15.27 5.67 -5.18
N PHE A 900 16.48 6.23 -5.09
CA PHE A 900 16.97 6.96 -3.90
C PHE A 900 16.34 8.35 -3.72
N PHE A 901 15.68 8.89 -4.75
CA PHE A 901 15.02 10.21 -4.70
C PHE A 901 13.50 10.14 -4.50
N MET A 902 12.91 8.96 -4.68
CA MET A 902 11.46 8.72 -4.60
C MET A 902 10.87 9.25 -3.30
N ASP A 903 9.64 9.75 -3.31
CA ASP A 903 8.96 10.26 -2.10
C ASP A 903 8.56 9.13 -1.13
N LYS A 904 8.26 7.95 -1.66
CA LYS A 904 7.96 6.74 -0.90
C LYS A 904 9.20 6.25 -0.15
N LYS A 905 9.08 6.22 1.19
CA LYS A 905 10.17 5.79 2.08
C LYS A 905 10.55 4.32 1.82
N ASP A 906 9.58 3.45 1.60
CA ASP A 906 9.81 2.01 1.48
C ASP A 906 10.63 1.67 0.22
N VAL A 907 10.38 2.35 -0.90
CA VAL A 907 11.20 2.22 -2.12
C VAL A 907 12.65 2.62 -1.86
N ARG A 908 12.88 3.72 -1.13
CA ARG A 908 14.23 4.17 -0.78
C ARG A 908 14.94 3.20 0.15
N LEU A 909 14.24 2.66 1.15
CA LEU A 909 14.80 1.67 2.08
C LEU A 909 15.20 0.39 1.34
N LEU A 910 14.34 -0.11 0.46
CA LEU A 910 14.66 -1.28 -0.35
C LEU A 910 15.83 -0.99 -1.30
N ALA A 911 15.93 0.21 -1.88
CA ALA A 911 17.09 0.57 -2.71
C ALA A 911 18.39 0.59 -1.91
N SER A 912 18.38 1.06 -0.66
CA SER A 912 19.51 1.00 0.25
C SER A 912 19.89 -0.44 0.60
N GLU A 913 18.92 -1.33 0.78
CA GLU A 913 19.16 -2.76 1.05
C GLU A 913 19.74 -3.49 -0.16
N VAL A 914 19.25 -3.20 -1.37
CA VAL A 914 19.84 -3.71 -2.61
C VAL A 914 21.27 -3.19 -2.78
N MET A 915 21.52 -1.91 -2.50
CA MET A 915 22.87 -1.33 -2.53
C MET A 915 23.79 -2.03 -1.52
N TYR A 916 23.33 -2.28 -0.30
CA TYR A 916 24.06 -3.05 0.71
C TYR A 916 24.47 -4.41 0.16
N GLN A 917 23.50 -5.21 -0.30
CA GLN A 917 23.75 -6.57 -0.80
C GLN A 917 24.66 -6.59 -2.03
N LYS A 918 24.51 -5.62 -2.93
CA LYS A 918 25.38 -5.51 -4.12
C LYS A 918 26.78 -5.03 -3.78
N ILE A 919 26.97 -4.26 -2.72
CA ILE A 919 28.28 -3.88 -2.22
C ILE A 919 28.97 -5.07 -1.55
N GLU A 920 28.26 -5.79 -0.69
CA GLU A 920 28.75 -7.01 -0.03
C GLU A 920 29.26 -8.04 -1.05
N ASN A 921 28.50 -8.23 -2.13
CA ASN A 921 28.86 -9.12 -3.23
C ASN A 921 29.74 -8.44 -4.31
N GLN A 922 30.18 -7.21 -4.11
CA GLN A 922 31.05 -6.48 -5.05
C GLN A 922 30.54 -6.39 -6.51
N THR A 923 29.22 -6.44 -6.69
CA THR A 923 28.53 -6.48 -7.99
C THR A 923 27.82 -5.18 -8.35
N LEU A 924 28.07 -4.09 -7.62
CA LEU A 924 27.55 -2.76 -7.92
C LEU A 924 28.53 -1.95 -8.80
N PRO A 925 28.13 -1.46 -9.99
CA PRO A 925 29.02 -0.67 -10.85
C PRO A 925 29.15 0.76 -10.31
N MET A 926 30.05 0.94 -9.33
CA MET A 926 30.17 2.17 -8.55
C MET A 926 30.42 3.41 -9.41
N GLU A 927 31.26 3.29 -10.45
CA GLU A 927 31.57 4.39 -11.37
C GLU A 927 30.35 4.91 -12.11
N GLN A 928 29.63 4.01 -12.76
CA GLN A 928 28.40 4.34 -13.47
C GLN A 928 27.38 4.95 -12.50
N LEU A 929 27.27 4.42 -11.29
CA LEU A 929 26.29 4.85 -10.31
C LEU A 929 26.55 6.26 -9.78
N TYR A 930 27.79 6.61 -9.41
CA TYR A 930 28.08 7.98 -8.96
C TYR A 930 27.91 9.02 -10.07
N LEU A 931 28.18 8.65 -11.33
CA LEU A 931 27.97 9.54 -12.48
C LEU A 931 26.49 9.85 -12.66
N VAL A 932 25.64 8.83 -12.56
CA VAL A 932 24.19 9.02 -12.63
C VAL A 932 23.68 9.83 -11.44
N PHE A 933 24.12 9.54 -10.21
CA PHE A 933 23.72 10.33 -9.05
C PHE A 933 24.11 11.79 -9.19
N ALA A 934 25.36 12.08 -9.60
CA ALA A 934 25.81 13.44 -9.86
C ALA A 934 24.90 14.12 -10.90
N TYR A 935 24.56 13.43 -11.99
CA TYR A 935 23.69 13.96 -13.03
C TYR A 935 22.27 14.26 -12.52
N LEU A 936 21.65 13.34 -11.76
CA LEU A 936 20.32 13.55 -11.16
C LEU A 936 20.32 14.72 -10.16
N ILE A 937 21.36 14.85 -9.34
CA ILE A 937 21.51 15.92 -8.36
C ILE A 937 21.71 17.26 -9.05
N SER A 938 22.59 17.32 -10.06
CA SER A 938 22.85 18.53 -10.85
C SER A 938 21.61 19.10 -11.52
N ASN A 939 20.64 18.25 -11.86
CA ASN A 939 19.42 18.67 -12.54
C ASN A 939 18.21 18.78 -11.59
N ASN A 940 18.42 18.82 -10.28
CA ASN A 940 17.36 18.95 -9.28
C ASN A 940 16.23 17.91 -9.43
N TYR A 941 16.57 16.66 -9.81
CA TYR A 941 15.60 15.60 -10.04
C TYR A 941 14.67 15.35 -8.84
N GLY A 942 15.23 15.42 -7.63
CA GLY A 942 14.50 15.15 -6.41
C GLY A 942 15.11 15.82 -5.20
N VAL A 943 14.45 15.67 -4.05
CA VAL A 943 14.91 16.25 -2.78
C VAL A 943 16.23 15.60 -2.36
N PHE A 944 17.33 16.36 -2.40
CA PHE A 944 18.68 15.89 -2.05
C PHE A 944 18.75 15.16 -0.70
N GLY A 945 18.01 15.64 0.31
CA GLY A 945 17.97 15.01 1.63
C GLY A 945 17.50 13.55 1.59
N ARG A 946 16.57 13.19 0.69
CA ARG A 946 16.10 11.80 0.53
C ARG A 946 17.20 10.89 0.01
N PHE A 947 17.93 11.34 -1.01
CA PHE A 947 19.10 10.66 -1.54
C PHE A 947 20.18 10.51 -0.47
N SER A 948 20.53 11.61 0.19
CA SER A 948 21.57 11.63 1.22
C SER A 948 21.24 10.69 2.37
N ASP A 949 20.01 10.70 2.88
CA ASP A 949 19.63 9.83 3.99
C ASP A 949 19.59 8.35 3.57
N ALA A 950 19.13 8.04 2.36
CA ALA A 950 19.07 6.67 1.85
C ALA A 950 20.47 6.08 1.62
N VAL A 951 21.36 6.81 0.94
CA VAL A 951 22.73 6.34 0.67
C VAL A 951 23.56 6.26 1.94
N LEU A 952 23.39 7.18 2.90
CA LEU A 952 24.14 7.16 4.16
C LEU A 952 23.65 6.08 5.15
N SER A 953 22.52 5.42 4.88
CA SER A 953 21.98 4.39 5.80
C SER A 953 22.86 3.14 5.92
N ILE A 954 23.72 2.88 4.94
CA ILE A 954 24.66 1.74 4.95
C ILE A 954 26.01 2.09 5.60
N LYS A 955 26.23 3.35 5.99
CA LYS A 955 27.46 3.80 6.64
C LYS A 955 27.70 3.02 7.94
N ASP A 956 28.97 2.72 8.20
CA ASP A 956 29.44 1.99 9.38
C ASP A 956 28.90 0.56 9.50
N SER A 957 28.39 -0.01 8.41
CA SER A 957 27.96 -1.43 8.38
C SER A 957 29.13 -2.41 8.29
N SER A 958 30.15 -2.10 7.47
CA SER A 958 31.39 -2.87 7.36
C SER A 958 32.50 -2.01 6.72
N PRO A 959 33.78 -2.41 6.82
CA PRO A 959 34.90 -1.77 6.10
C PRO A 959 34.62 -1.59 4.60
N LEU A 960 34.11 -2.63 3.93
CA LEU A 960 33.77 -2.62 2.52
C LEU A 960 32.68 -1.61 2.18
N HIS A 961 31.63 -1.53 3.02
CA HIS A 961 30.54 -0.58 2.84
C HIS A 961 31.01 0.87 3.01
N ASN A 962 31.87 1.13 4.01
CA ASN A 962 32.47 2.44 4.20
C ASN A 962 33.31 2.85 2.99
N GLN A 963 34.11 1.92 2.45
CA GLN A 963 34.91 2.18 1.24
C GLN A 963 34.04 2.47 0.02
N ALA A 964 33.04 1.63 -0.25
CA ALA A 964 32.11 1.79 -1.36
C ALA A 964 31.36 3.13 -1.26
N LEU A 965 30.90 3.47 -0.06
CA LEU A 965 30.23 4.74 0.21
C LEU A 965 31.18 5.93 0.01
N PHE A 966 32.43 5.86 0.47
CA PHE A 966 33.41 6.93 0.20
C PHE A 966 33.61 7.16 -1.31
N LEU A 967 33.79 6.09 -2.09
CA LEU A 967 33.92 6.18 -3.56
C LEU A 967 32.69 6.82 -4.20
N LEU A 968 31.49 6.46 -3.73
CA LEU A 968 30.23 7.03 -4.20
C LEU A 968 30.14 8.53 -3.91
N LEU A 969 30.39 8.94 -2.66
CA LEU A 969 30.29 10.34 -2.25
C LEU A 969 31.37 11.20 -2.93
N ASP A 970 32.61 10.71 -3.02
CA ASP A 970 33.71 11.39 -3.72
C ASP A 970 33.41 11.53 -5.21
N GLY A 971 32.93 10.46 -5.85
CA GLY A 971 32.55 10.45 -7.26
C GLY A 971 31.39 11.39 -7.56
N VAL A 972 30.39 11.48 -6.68
CA VAL A 972 29.30 12.45 -6.79
C VAL A 972 29.84 13.88 -6.70
N LEU A 973 30.62 14.21 -5.66
CA LEU A 973 31.21 15.54 -5.50
C LEU A 973 32.10 15.92 -6.70
N SER A 974 32.85 14.96 -7.25
CA SER A 974 33.75 15.14 -8.38
C SER A 974 33.05 15.48 -9.70
N ASN A 975 31.77 15.12 -9.84
CA ASN A 975 31.01 15.27 -11.08
C ASN A 975 29.76 16.15 -10.91
N TRP A 976 29.56 16.72 -9.71
CA TRP A 976 28.43 17.59 -9.42
C TRP A 976 28.64 18.98 -10.04
N THR A 977 27.80 19.31 -11.02
CA THR A 977 27.61 20.70 -11.49
C THR A 977 26.56 21.41 -10.65
N LEU A 978 26.94 22.44 -9.90
CA LEU A 978 26.03 23.23 -9.06
C LEU A 978 25.22 24.21 -9.92
N VAL A 979 23.90 24.02 -10.01
CA VAL A 979 22.99 24.89 -10.80
C VAL A 979 22.37 26.01 -9.95
N GLU A 980 22.16 25.79 -8.65
CA GLU A 980 21.56 26.75 -7.72
C GLU A 980 22.42 26.94 -6.44
N LYS A 981 21.76 27.16 -5.29
CA LYS A 981 22.40 27.14 -3.97
C LYS A 981 22.59 25.70 -3.50
N LEU A 982 23.48 25.52 -2.53
CA LEU A 982 23.64 24.23 -1.86
C LEU A 982 22.30 23.72 -1.32
N PRO A 983 22.00 22.43 -1.47
CA PRO A 983 20.73 21.88 -1.03
C PRO A 983 20.61 21.91 0.50
N THR A 984 19.36 21.89 0.97
CA THR A 984 19.07 21.73 2.41
C THR A 984 19.73 20.44 2.93
N ASN A 985 20.28 20.49 4.14
CA ASN A 985 21.03 19.39 4.78
C ASN A 985 22.35 18.98 4.11
N PHE A 986 22.87 19.73 3.13
CA PHE A 986 24.17 19.44 2.53
C PHE A 986 25.33 19.35 3.55
N LYS A 987 25.27 20.14 4.63
CA LYS A 987 26.24 20.03 5.73
C LYS A 987 26.32 18.62 6.34
N LYS A 988 25.19 17.94 6.51
CA LYS A 988 25.14 16.58 7.05
C LYS A 988 25.84 15.60 6.09
N PHE A 989 25.62 15.75 4.79
CA PHE A 989 26.32 14.98 3.76
C PHE A 989 27.84 15.17 3.87
N MET A 990 28.30 16.42 3.99
CA MET A 990 29.72 16.74 4.15
C MET A 990 30.34 16.24 5.47
N GLU A 991 29.60 16.27 6.57
CA GLU A 991 30.03 15.71 7.87
C GLU A 991 30.29 14.20 7.74
N ASN A 992 29.42 13.47 7.04
CA ASN A 992 29.58 12.03 6.82
C ASN A 992 30.72 11.72 5.84
N TYR A 993 30.88 12.51 4.77
CA TYR A 993 32.01 12.38 3.86
C TYR A 993 33.35 12.62 4.59
N TYR A 994 33.42 13.63 5.45
CA TYR A 994 34.60 13.87 6.30
C TYR A 994 34.86 12.75 7.30
N ASP A 995 33.82 12.22 7.93
CA ASP A 995 33.93 11.08 8.85
C ASP A 995 34.51 9.85 8.12
N LEU A 996 33.98 9.51 6.94
CA LEU A 996 34.48 8.41 6.10
C LEU A 996 35.91 8.62 5.65
N ALA A 997 36.25 9.82 5.16
CA ALA A 997 37.62 10.19 4.77
C ALA A 997 38.60 9.98 5.93
N THR A 998 38.20 10.39 7.14
CA THR A 998 39.01 10.25 8.36
C THR A 998 39.17 8.79 8.76
N LYS A 999 38.07 8.01 8.81
CA LYS A 999 38.08 6.59 9.20
C LYS A 999 38.90 5.73 8.26
N LEU A 1000 38.78 5.98 6.94
CA LEU A 1000 39.48 5.23 5.91
C LEU A 1000 40.90 5.74 5.65
N ASN A 1001 41.30 6.83 6.31
CA ASN A 1001 42.55 7.56 6.04
C ASN A 1001 42.71 7.89 4.53
N GLN A 1002 41.63 8.33 3.89
CA GLN A 1002 41.56 8.66 2.47
C GLN A 1002 41.38 10.16 2.25
N LYS A 1003 42.11 10.69 1.27
CA LYS A 1003 41.97 12.09 0.87
C LYS A 1003 40.96 12.21 -0.27
N PRO A 1004 40.21 13.31 -0.35
CA PRO A 1004 39.38 13.62 -1.51
C PRO A 1004 40.16 13.58 -2.82
N SER A 1005 39.50 13.17 -3.90
CA SER A 1005 40.07 13.29 -5.24
C SER A 1005 40.27 14.77 -5.62
N ASP A 1006 41.13 15.05 -6.59
CA ASP A 1006 41.42 16.43 -6.97
C ASP A 1006 40.20 17.15 -7.56
N LYS A 1007 39.32 16.42 -8.25
CA LYS A 1007 38.03 16.94 -8.72
C LYS A 1007 37.09 17.27 -7.55
N ALA A 1008 36.97 16.38 -6.56
CA ALA A 1008 36.20 16.68 -5.35
C ALA A 1008 36.77 17.90 -4.60
N LYS A 1009 38.09 18.05 -4.49
CA LYS A 1009 38.71 19.26 -3.91
C LYS A 1009 38.36 20.52 -4.70
N GLN A 1010 38.41 20.47 -6.04
CA GLN A 1010 38.03 21.59 -6.90
C GLN A 1010 36.57 21.99 -6.69
N PHE A 1011 35.64 21.02 -6.58
CA PHE A 1011 34.25 21.29 -6.24
C PHE A 1011 34.10 21.95 -4.86
N LEU A 1012 34.91 21.55 -3.88
CA LEU A 1012 34.82 22.05 -2.51
C LEU A 1012 35.45 23.43 -2.29
N MET A 1013 36.43 23.82 -3.10
CA MET A 1013 37.19 25.09 -2.98
C MET A 1013 36.31 26.34 -2.80
N PRO A 1014 35.24 26.56 -3.60
CA PRO A 1014 34.38 27.74 -3.46
C PRO A 1014 33.69 27.86 -2.09
N PHE A 1015 33.60 26.77 -1.31
CA PHE A 1015 32.91 26.74 -0.02
C PHE A 1015 33.82 26.93 1.19
N GLN A 1016 35.11 27.25 0.99
CA GLN A 1016 36.06 27.50 2.08
C GLN A 1016 35.65 28.67 2.98
N GLU A 1017 34.92 29.65 2.45
CA GLU A 1017 34.41 30.80 3.21
C GLU A 1017 32.95 30.65 3.65
N ASN A 1018 32.28 29.53 3.32
CA ASN A 1018 30.92 29.27 3.77
C ASN A 1018 30.91 29.05 5.29
N THR A 1019 30.20 29.90 6.05
CA THR A 1019 30.20 29.88 7.52
C THR A 1019 29.83 28.52 8.12
N SER A 1020 28.98 27.76 7.43
CA SER A 1020 28.52 26.45 7.89
C SER A 1020 29.42 25.27 7.50
N LEU A 1021 30.24 25.42 6.45
CA LEU A 1021 31.07 24.34 5.89
C LEU A 1021 32.58 24.58 6.04
N LYS A 1022 33.02 25.82 6.31
CA LYS A 1022 34.42 26.26 6.36
C LYS A 1022 35.34 25.27 7.07
N LYS A 1023 34.96 24.84 8.29
CA LYS A 1023 35.76 23.89 9.07
C LYS A 1023 35.92 22.53 8.39
N LEU A 1024 34.84 21.99 7.82
CA LEU A 1024 34.85 20.68 7.15
C LEU A 1024 35.66 20.74 5.86
N VAL A 1025 35.44 21.77 5.04
CA VAL A 1025 36.16 21.95 3.78
C VAL A 1025 37.65 22.15 4.03
N GLN A 1026 38.04 22.96 5.02
CA GLN A 1026 39.44 23.13 5.39
C GLN A 1026 40.07 21.83 5.92
N ALA A 1027 39.32 20.99 6.62
CA ALA A 1027 39.82 19.70 7.09
C ALA A 1027 40.00 18.70 5.94
N LEU A 1028 39.11 18.71 4.95
CA LEU A 1028 39.14 17.84 3.77
C LEU A 1028 40.16 18.25 2.70
N THR A 1029 40.54 19.53 2.66
CA THR A 1029 41.43 20.10 1.63
C THR A 1029 42.88 20.29 2.09
N LYS A 1030 43.18 20.00 3.35
CA LYS A 1030 44.55 19.83 3.88
C LYS A 1030 45.08 18.42 3.56
#